data_AF-A0AAD3HC68-F1
#
_entry.id   AF-A0AAD3HC68-F1
#
_cell.length_a   1.000
_cell.length_b   1.000
_cell.length_c   1.000
_cell.angle_alpha   90.00
_cell.angle_beta   90.00
_cell.angle_gamma   90.00
#
_symmetry.space_group_name_H-M   'P 1'
#
loop_
_entity.id
_entity.type
_entity.pdbx_description
1 polymer ?
#
loop_
_entity_poly.entity_id
_entity_poly.type
_entity_poly.pdbx_seq_one_letter_code
_entity_poly.pdbx_strand_id
1 'polypeptide(L)'
;MEENRQGLSDIVVETRRDGTSVASKLFAKYPCRLHLTSLPDHGEDTDVTSPPLPKALMCYALGYGGGLISGDVNILNVTVKQDAKLIYTSQSTAKAFKSIHGRESTVVKTCAKVSKGGLLFLVPQPMQCFGGSVLTQETDVILESCHQIEDQPSLILVDWYTGGRDNIDGGIWQLDSFHTKTNISFCTGDILSNDDVDFKTIDSSSELVFRDSTRLSGGNVLKKHMRNYNIVCMVVLLGPKCKQVASKFMSQYSSRHTYDENRKTGDFGKNPAKHMAYNTGVGLNKDDGLLVSCGKFQTCEMNNYQEGVVIRLAAVNLEVAANFLSEHIGTLDGHLDADPFLEILASKLGAKDTIKEETYNNENKPALHHDKFPLDLMSKSYTMNIDEQNELKHTGFKDRNSSSSQLNPLTLFQLIDSCVPSGGFAHSNTLETAHQLHLVNNATLFNHIWDVILNTATTNIPFLLASCNLFRKHYHSSNNFENDNNGDPLQVDKDLIQEWEQLDRLLKSTTISHVAARASTTQGSGMLRAFSTAFPHISPVVKALKKSVFKVHPSLAESIGHASTCFGAVCGLLNIDDETCCKMFLYTTARDMVNAAVRMNLIGPLEGGKLTNEVCNAIITLVQREIVSRFSSNENTNESKYDVSVLDVQYAHQVCPLVEILSNAHDRLYTRLFNS
;
A
#
# COMPACT_ATOMS: atom_id res chain seq x y z
N MET A 1 0.20 16.77 34.59
CA MET A 1 -0.86 15.86 34.14
C MET A 1 -1.56 16.54 32.99
N GLU A 2 -1.09 16.38 31.75
CA GLU A 2 -1.89 16.80 30.58
C GLU A 2 -2.84 15.64 30.26
N GLU A 3 -4.14 15.91 30.36
CA GLU A 3 -5.23 15.03 29.91
C GLU A 3 -5.08 14.74 28.41
N ASN A 4 -5.45 13.53 27.98
CA ASN A 4 -5.43 13.15 26.56
C ASN A 4 -6.28 14.14 25.75
N ARG A 5 -5.72 14.71 24.68
CA ARG A 5 -6.44 15.72 23.89
C ARG A 5 -7.23 15.02 22.80
N GLN A 6 -8.54 15.22 22.83
CA GLN A 6 -9.42 14.82 21.75
C GLN A 6 -9.72 16.04 20.87
N GLY A 7 -9.04 16.14 19.73
CA GLY A 7 -9.34 17.08 18.67
C GLY A 7 -10.42 16.51 17.75
N LEU A 8 -11.41 17.35 17.41
CA LEU A 8 -12.47 17.01 16.47
C LEU A 8 -12.67 18.20 15.54
N SER A 9 -12.60 17.96 14.24
CA SER A 9 -12.89 18.92 13.18
C SER A 9 -13.98 18.35 12.29
N ASP A 10 -14.97 19.15 11.93
CA ASP A 10 -16.08 18.73 11.08
C ASP A 10 -16.40 19.84 10.07
N ILE A 11 -16.39 19.49 8.80
CA ILE A 11 -16.56 20.39 7.65
C ILE A 11 -17.63 19.83 6.74
N VAL A 12 -18.69 20.60 6.50
CA VAL A 12 -19.69 20.28 5.49
C VAL A 12 -19.74 21.41 4.47
N VAL A 13 -19.56 21.07 3.19
CA VAL A 13 -19.55 22.01 2.07
C VAL A 13 -20.70 21.72 1.14
N GLU A 14 -21.39 22.77 0.71
CA GLU A 14 -22.51 22.70 -0.22
C GLU A 14 -22.41 23.74 -1.33
N THR A 15 -23.14 23.51 -2.41
CA THR A 15 -23.18 24.38 -3.58
C THR A 15 -24.33 25.36 -3.45
N ARG A 16 -24.05 26.66 -3.62
CA ARG A 16 -25.08 27.70 -3.70
C ARG A 16 -25.75 27.70 -5.07
N ARG A 17 -26.86 28.44 -5.19
CA ARG A 17 -27.59 28.62 -6.46
C ARG A 17 -26.74 29.26 -7.56
N ASP A 18 -25.72 30.02 -7.19
CA ASP A 18 -24.74 30.64 -8.11
C ASP A 18 -23.59 29.70 -8.50
N GLY A 19 -23.61 28.44 -8.03
CA GLY A 19 -22.57 27.44 -8.27
C GLY A 19 -21.37 27.52 -7.30
N THR A 20 -21.29 28.53 -6.45
CA THR A 20 -20.16 28.68 -5.51
C THR A 20 -20.23 27.67 -4.38
N SER A 21 -19.08 27.13 -3.98
CA SER A 21 -18.98 26.21 -2.83
C SER A 21 -18.84 26.99 -1.53
N VAL A 22 -19.67 26.65 -0.54
CA VAL A 22 -19.66 27.31 0.78
C VAL A 22 -19.76 26.29 1.91
N ALA A 23 -19.16 26.60 3.07
CA ALA A 23 -19.31 25.76 4.25
C ALA A 23 -20.69 26.00 4.88
N SER A 24 -21.50 24.94 4.97
CA SER A 24 -22.75 24.94 5.74
C SER A 24 -22.53 24.51 7.19
N LYS A 25 -21.45 23.78 7.47
CA LYS A 25 -21.00 23.45 8.83
C LYS A 25 -19.48 23.58 8.90
N LEU A 26 -19.00 24.26 9.95
CA LEU A 26 -17.59 24.34 10.27
C LEU A 26 -17.44 24.25 11.80
N PHE A 27 -16.88 23.16 12.28
CA PHE A 27 -16.58 22.93 13.68
C PHE A 27 -15.12 22.52 13.82
N ALA A 28 -14.44 23.08 14.83
CA ALA A 28 -13.06 22.71 15.14
C ALA A 28 -12.86 22.81 16.65
N LYS A 29 -12.29 21.76 17.23
CA LYS A 29 -11.84 21.70 18.62
C LYS A 29 -10.31 21.66 18.64
N TYR A 30 -9.73 22.33 19.63
CA TYR A 30 -8.30 22.32 19.91
C TYR A 30 -7.73 20.89 19.85
N PRO A 31 -6.55 20.65 19.23
CA PRO A 31 -5.58 21.65 18.76
C PRO A 31 -5.80 22.18 17.34
N CYS A 32 -6.83 21.72 16.63
CA CYS A 32 -7.08 22.17 15.26
C CYS A 32 -7.87 23.49 15.24
N ARG A 33 -7.51 24.38 14.32
CA ARG A 33 -8.34 25.52 13.90
C ARG A 33 -8.43 25.54 12.39
N LEU A 34 -9.63 25.77 11.90
CA LEU A 34 -9.92 25.81 10.47
C LEU A 34 -10.11 27.26 10.04
N HIS A 35 -9.44 27.65 8.96
CA HIS A 35 -9.64 28.94 8.30
C HIS A 35 -10.16 28.70 6.90
N LEU A 36 -11.26 29.37 6.57
CA LEU A 36 -11.84 29.31 5.23
C LEU A 36 -11.47 30.58 4.47
N THR A 37 -11.08 30.42 3.22
CA THR A 37 -10.90 31.53 2.29
C THR A 37 -11.69 31.24 1.03
N SER A 38 -12.53 32.19 0.64
CA SER A 38 -12.96 32.32 -0.74
C SER A 38 -11.83 33.04 -1.49
N LEU A 39 -11.27 32.43 -2.53
CA LEU A 39 -10.23 33.08 -3.33
C LEU A 39 -10.80 34.38 -3.94
N PRO A 40 -10.11 35.53 -3.80
CA PRO A 40 -10.61 36.81 -4.26
C PRO A 40 -10.81 36.80 -5.77
N ASP A 41 -11.81 37.56 -6.26
CA ASP A 41 -11.86 37.93 -7.67
C ASP A 41 -10.57 38.68 -8.00
N HIS A 42 -9.68 38.07 -8.77
CA HIS A 42 -8.78 38.86 -9.59
C HIS A 42 -9.63 39.47 -10.71
N GLY A 43 -10.30 40.56 -10.37
CA GLY A 43 -10.96 41.41 -11.35
C GLY A 43 -9.90 42.03 -12.24
N GLU A 44 -9.78 41.52 -13.46
CA GLU A 44 -9.45 42.35 -14.62
C GLU A 44 -10.43 42.00 -15.75
N ASP A 45 -11.02 43.05 -16.31
CA ASP A 45 -11.96 43.05 -17.41
C ASP A 45 -11.49 42.20 -18.60
N THR A 46 -12.10 41.02 -18.81
CA THR A 46 -12.17 40.41 -20.15
C THR A 46 -13.52 39.71 -20.36
N ASP A 47 -14.29 40.29 -21.28
CA ASP A 47 -15.43 39.77 -22.04
C ASP A 47 -16.51 38.90 -21.34
N VAL A 48 -17.70 39.51 -21.26
CA VAL A 48 -19.00 38.94 -20.90
C VAL A 48 -19.44 37.89 -21.93
N THR A 49 -18.91 36.68 -21.91
CA THR A 49 -19.51 35.54 -22.66
C THR A 49 -19.41 34.16 -21.99
N SER A 50 -18.66 34.01 -20.89
CA SER A 50 -18.58 32.74 -20.15
C SER A 50 -19.10 32.88 -18.72
N PRO A 51 -19.95 31.95 -18.23
CA PRO A 51 -20.35 31.95 -16.82
C PRO A 51 -19.11 31.79 -15.92
N PRO A 52 -19.03 32.49 -14.78
CA PRO A 52 -17.90 32.36 -13.87
C PRO A 52 -17.77 30.90 -13.41
N LEU A 53 -16.56 30.34 -13.53
CA LEU A 53 -16.26 28.99 -13.05
C LEU A 53 -16.63 28.90 -11.56
N PRO A 54 -17.36 27.86 -11.13
CA PRO A 54 -17.76 27.74 -9.73
C PRO A 54 -16.53 27.56 -8.83
N LYS A 55 -16.29 28.55 -7.95
CA LYS A 55 -15.10 28.66 -7.09
C LYS A 55 -15.06 27.57 -6.03
N ALA A 56 -13.92 26.90 -5.90
CA ALA A 56 -13.68 25.93 -4.84
C ALA A 56 -13.53 26.64 -3.49
N LEU A 57 -14.06 26.03 -2.43
CA LEU A 57 -13.83 26.51 -1.06
C LEU A 57 -12.48 25.99 -0.58
N MET A 58 -11.59 26.87 -0.15
CA MET A 58 -10.30 26.48 0.42
C MET A 58 -10.35 26.54 1.95
N CYS A 59 -9.96 25.44 2.59
CA CYS A 59 -9.89 25.27 4.02
C CYS A 59 -8.45 24.99 4.46
N TYR A 60 -7.92 25.88 5.30
CA TYR A 60 -6.61 25.75 5.92
C TYR A 60 -6.75 25.16 7.32
N ALA A 61 -6.11 24.02 7.53
CA ALA A 61 -5.95 23.42 8.83
C ALA A 61 -4.67 23.92 9.51
N LEU A 62 -4.87 24.69 10.60
CA LEU A 62 -3.81 25.19 11.45
C LEU A 62 -3.76 24.34 12.73
N GLY A 63 -2.62 23.69 12.97
CA GLY A 63 -2.34 23.05 14.25
C GLY A 63 -1.85 24.08 15.27
N TYR A 64 -2.69 24.43 16.24
CA TYR A 64 -2.29 25.24 17.38
C TYR A 64 -1.68 24.33 18.45
N GLY A 65 -0.36 24.33 18.54
CA GLY A 65 0.38 23.56 19.54
C GLY A 65 1.77 23.14 19.04
N GLY A 66 2.58 22.59 19.93
CA GLY A 66 3.91 22.08 19.56
C GLY A 66 3.88 20.85 18.65
N GLY A 67 2.76 20.10 18.66
CA GLY A 67 2.53 18.84 17.95
C GLY A 67 1.64 17.89 18.79
N LEU A 68 1.52 16.65 18.32
CA LEU A 68 0.76 15.55 18.93
C LEU A 68 1.60 14.84 19.99
N ILE A 69 1.00 14.57 21.15
CA ILE A 69 1.62 13.81 22.24
C ILE A 69 0.93 12.45 22.45
N SER A 70 1.57 11.59 23.25
CA SER A 70 1.06 10.23 23.51
C SER A 70 -0.36 10.25 24.08
N GLY A 71 -1.26 9.52 23.42
CA GLY A 71 -2.68 9.40 23.78
C GLY A 71 -3.59 10.44 23.12
N ASP A 72 -3.06 11.39 22.33
CA ASP A 72 -3.89 12.32 21.58
C ASP A 72 -4.67 11.61 20.48
N VAL A 73 -5.92 12.03 20.29
CA VAL A 73 -6.80 11.55 19.22
C VAL A 73 -7.32 12.75 18.45
N ASN A 74 -7.00 12.85 17.17
CA ASN A 74 -7.48 13.91 16.29
C ASN A 74 -8.34 13.32 15.18
N ILE A 75 -9.59 13.75 15.10
CA ILE A 75 -10.56 13.30 14.11
C ILE A 75 -10.94 14.46 13.19
N LEU A 76 -10.88 14.24 11.89
CA LEU A 76 -11.34 15.15 10.84
C LEU A 76 -12.48 14.49 10.06
N ASN A 77 -13.67 15.08 10.13
CA ASN A 77 -14.82 14.72 9.32
C ASN A 77 -14.99 15.74 8.20
N VAL A 78 -15.12 15.26 6.97
CA VAL A 78 -15.31 16.08 5.77
C VAL A 78 -16.51 15.54 4.99
N THR A 79 -17.45 16.41 4.67
CA THR A 79 -18.59 16.07 3.81
C THR A 79 -18.69 17.09 2.68
N VAL A 80 -18.52 16.63 1.45
CA VAL A 80 -18.68 17.42 0.23
C VAL A 80 -20.01 17.01 -0.39
N LYS A 81 -21.03 17.87 -0.27
CA LYS A 81 -22.35 17.63 -0.86
C LYS A 81 -22.31 17.72 -2.38
N GLN A 82 -23.44 17.42 -3.00
CA GLN A 82 -23.61 17.44 -4.44
C GLN A 82 -23.02 18.71 -5.09
N ASP A 83 -22.24 18.50 -6.15
CA ASP A 83 -21.58 19.52 -6.99
C ASP A 83 -20.57 20.44 -6.26
N ALA A 84 -20.38 20.27 -4.95
CA ALA A 84 -19.53 21.13 -4.15
C ALA A 84 -18.05 20.81 -4.36
N LYS A 85 -17.19 21.79 -4.14
CA LYS A 85 -15.73 21.69 -4.33
C LYS A 85 -15.02 22.17 -3.07
N LEU A 86 -14.23 21.29 -2.46
CA LEU A 86 -13.44 21.59 -1.27
C LEU A 86 -11.97 21.27 -1.52
N ILE A 87 -11.10 22.25 -1.23
CA ILE A 87 -9.67 22.05 -1.05
C ILE A 87 -9.39 22.12 0.44
N TYR A 88 -8.95 21.00 1.03
CA TYR A 88 -8.44 20.97 2.39
C TYR A 88 -6.92 20.93 2.31
N THR A 89 -6.24 21.95 2.84
CA THR A 89 -4.78 21.98 2.93
C THR A 89 -4.34 22.48 4.31
N SER A 90 -3.04 22.56 4.52
CA SER A 90 -2.43 23.06 5.74
C SER A 90 -1.22 23.95 5.42
N GLN A 91 -0.68 24.60 6.43
CA GLN A 91 0.52 25.43 6.29
C GLN A 91 1.72 24.85 7.06
N SER A 92 1.64 23.63 7.59
CA SER A 92 2.71 23.07 8.41
C SER A 92 2.71 21.54 8.41
N THR A 93 3.71 20.94 9.04
CA THR A 93 3.78 19.49 9.29
C THR A 93 3.10 19.16 10.62
N ALA A 94 2.42 18.00 10.68
CA ALA A 94 1.92 17.44 11.92
C ALA A 94 3.07 16.74 12.64
N LYS A 95 3.52 17.28 13.77
CA LYS A 95 4.66 16.72 14.53
C LYS A 95 4.14 15.71 15.55
N ALA A 96 4.64 14.48 15.53
CA ALA A 96 4.30 13.47 16.52
C ALA A 96 5.50 13.23 17.45
N PHE A 97 5.32 13.50 18.74
CA PHE A 97 6.36 13.36 19.75
C PHE A 97 6.48 11.95 20.30
N LYS A 98 7.55 11.73 21.07
CA LYS A 98 7.83 10.48 21.77
C LYS A 98 6.63 10.00 22.59
N SER A 99 6.33 8.71 22.48
CA SER A 99 5.30 8.06 23.29
C SER A 99 5.74 7.94 24.75
N ILE A 100 4.78 8.09 25.67
CA ILE A 100 5.00 7.92 27.10
C ILE A 100 4.60 6.48 27.44
N HIS A 101 5.50 5.75 28.09
CA HIS A 101 5.24 4.36 28.47
C HIS A 101 3.94 4.24 29.29
N GLY A 102 3.12 3.24 28.95
CA GLY A 102 1.81 2.99 29.58
C GLY A 102 0.67 3.89 29.10
N ARG A 103 0.90 4.82 28.16
CA ARG A 103 -0.17 5.57 27.48
C ARG A 103 -0.56 4.92 26.15
N GLU A 104 -1.79 5.19 25.74
CA GLU A 104 -2.31 4.78 24.43
C GLU A 104 -1.53 5.44 23.28
N SER A 105 -1.59 4.81 22.11
CA SER A 105 -1.03 5.34 20.87
C SER A 105 -1.73 6.65 20.49
N THR A 106 -0.97 7.58 19.92
CA THR A 106 -1.56 8.74 19.25
C THR A 106 -2.33 8.27 18.00
N VAL A 107 -3.51 8.83 17.76
CA VAL A 107 -4.37 8.48 16.63
C VAL A 107 -4.76 9.73 15.84
N VAL A 108 -4.62 9.68 14.52
CA VAL A 108 -5.10 10.70 13.59
C VAL A 108 -6.04 10.03 12.61
N LYS A 109 -7.32 10.40 12.64
CA LYS A 109 -8.35 9.82 11.78
C LYS A 109 -8.96 10.87 10.88
N THR A 110 -9.03 10.58 9.58
CA THR A 110 -9.71 11.39 8.58
C THR A 110 -10.82 10.58 7.95
N CYS A 111 -12.00 11.18 7.87
CA CYS A 111 -13.26 10.56 7.51
C CYS A 111 -13.95 11.46 6.50
N ALA A 112 -14.02 11.05 5.23
CA ALA A 112 -14.55 11.89 4.16
C ALA A 112 -15.72 11.23 3.42
N LYS A 113 -16.74 12.02 3.12
CA LYS A 113 -17.90 11.67 2.29
C LYS A 113 -17.98 12.63 1.10
N VAL A 114 -18.02 12.12 -0.13
CA VAL A 114 -18.12 12.94 -1.35
C VAL A 114 -19.32 12.50 -2.17
N SER A 115 -20.31 13.36 -2.26
CA SER A 115 -21.53 13.15 -3.03
C SER A 115 -21.32 13.37 -4.53
N LYS A 116 -22.32 12.99 -5.32
CA LYS A 116 -22.34 13.12 -6.78
C LYS A 116 -21.92 14.52 -7.27
N GLY A 117 -21.09 14.56 -8.29
CA GLY A 117 -20.53 15.78 -8.87
C GLY A 117 -19.56 16.52 -7.95
N GLY A 118 -19.33 16.06 -6.71
CA GLY A 118 -18.44 16.69 -5.75
C GLY A 118 -16.96 16.60 -6.15
N LEU A 119 -16.14 17.54 -5.67
CA LEU A 119 -14.67 17.48 -5.74
C LEU A 119 -14.09 17.66 -4.34
N LEU A 120 -13.31 16.67 -3.90
CA LEU A 120 -12.49 16.78 -2.69
C LEU A 120 -11.01 16.75 -3.08
N PHE A 121 -10.29 17.82 -2.78
CA PHE A 121 -8.84 17.87 -2.82
C PHE A 121 -8.30 17.91 -1.40
N LEU A 122 -7.92 16.75 -0.88
CA LEU A 122 -7.51 16.52 0.50
C LEU A 122 -5.98 16.43 0.58
N VAL A 123 -5.35 17.50 1.06
CA VAL A 123 -3.90 17.65 1.28
C VAL A 123 -3.62 17.87 2.78
N PRO A 124 -3.69 16.82 3.62
CA PRO A 124 -3.39 16.91 5.03
C PRO A 124 -1.93 17.31 5.29
N GLN A 125 -1.66 17.71 6.53
CA GLN A 125 -0.30 18.01 6.99
C GLN A 125 0.62 16.80 6.79
N PRO A 126 1.85 16.96 6.24
CA PRO A 126 2.81 15.87 6.22
C PRO A 126 3.12 15.42 7.65
N MET A 127 2.98 14.11 7.89
CA MET A 127 3.20 13.54 9.22
C MET A 127 4.70 13.44 9.51
N GLN A 128 5.16 14.13 10.56
CA GLN A 128 6.54 14.13 11.01
C GLN A 128 6.68 13.39 12.33
N CYS A 129 6.99 12.10 12.24
CA CYS A 129 7.19 11.22 13.39
C CYS A 129 8.61 11.40 13.98
N PHE A 130 8.70 11.84 15.24
CA PHE A 130 9.98 11.97 15.94
C PHE A 130 10.45 10.67 16.58
N GLY A 131 11.69 10.67 17.07
CA GLY A 131 12.27 9.51 17.76
C GLY A 131 11.40 9.02 18.91
N GLY A 132 11.11 7.72 18.92
CA GLY A 132 10.28 7.10 19.95
C GLY A 132 8.78 7.40 19.86
N SER A 133 8.28 7.97 18.76
CA SER A 133 6.85 8.20 18.56
C SER A 133 6.11 6.90 18.23
N VAL A 134 4.88 6.75 18.73
CA VAL A 134 3.95 5.67 18.38
C VAL A 134 2.66 6.31 17.87
N LEU A 135 2.35 6.13 16.59
CA LEU A 135 1.22 6.80 15.95
C LEU A 135 0.49 5.90 14.95
N THR A 136 -0.84 6.02 14.93
CA THR A 136 -1.72 5.43 13.93
C THR A 136 -2.43 6.55 13.15
N GLN A 137 -2.38 6.48 11.83
CA GLN A 137 -3.06 7.36 10.91
C GLN A 137 -4.07 6.55 10.08
N GLU A 138 -5.33 6.96 10.08
CA GLU A 138 -6.39 6.31 9.32
C GLU A 138 -7.10 7.33 8.44
N THR A 139 -7.29 7.00 7.17
CA THR A 139 -8.06 7.81 6.22
C THR A 139 -9.11 6.94 5.56
N ASP A 140 -10.38 7.20 5.84
CA ASP A 140 -11.53 6.51 5.26
C ASP A 140 -12.31 7.47 4.37
N VAL A 141 -12.40 7.19 3.07
CA VAL A 141 -13.14 8.01 2.09
C VAL A 141 -14.26 7.19 1.47
N ILE A 142 -15.48 7.73 1.52
CA ILE A 142 -16.69 7.15 0.92
C ILE A 142 -17.14 8.06 -0.23
N LEU A 143 -17.26 7.47 -1.42
CA LEU A 143 -17.69 8.13 -2.64
C LEU A 143 -19.11 7.65 -3.03
N GLU A 144 -20.00 8.58 -3.37
CA GLU A 144 -21.36 8.25 -3.84
C GLU A 144 -21.32 7.70 -5.27
N SER A 145 -21.78 6.46 -5.44
CA SER A 145 -21.86 5.80 -6.75
C SER A 145 -22.92 6.45 -7.65
N CYS A 146 -22.55 6.73 -8.91
CA CYS A 146 -23.43 7.42 -9.87
C CYS A 146 -23.55 6.66 -11.21
N HIS A 147 -24.75 6.67 -11.81
CA HIS A 147 -24.95 5.99 -13.09
C HIS A 147 -24.17 6.63 -14.26
N GLN A 148 -24.03 7.95 -14.27
CA GLN A 148 -23.29 8.67 -15.31
C GLN A 148 -21.87 8.95 -14.85
N ILE A 149 -20.90 8.72 -15.74
CA ILE A 149 -19.47 8.95 -15.45
C ILE A 149 -19.18 10.43 -15.12
N GLU A 150 -19.92 11.36 -15.72
CA GLU A 150 -19.75 12.80 -15.50
C GLU A 150 -20.22 13.27 -14.12
N ASP A 151 -21.20 12.57 -13.55
CA ASP A 151 -21.76 12.84 -12.22
C ASP A 151 -20.95 12.18 -11.10
N GLN A 152 -19.95 11.37 -11.42
CA GLN A 152 -19.15 10.67 -10.42
C GLN A 152 -18.31 11.66 -9.60
N PRO A 153 -18.20 11.46 -8.27
CA PRO A 153 -17.38 12.30 -7.42
C PRO A 153 -15.91 12.22 -7.84
N SER A 154 -15.20 13.34 -7.65
CA SER A 154 -13.77 13.43 -7.92
C SER A 154 -12.99 13.59 -6.61
N LEU A 155 -11.88 12.86 -6.50
CA LEU A 155 -11.01 12.82 -5.34
C LEU A 155 -9.56 13.03 -5.76
N ILE A 156 -8.88 13.93 -5.04
CA ILE A 156 -7.44 14.04 -4.99
C ILE A 156 -7.05 13.90 -3.53
N LEU A 157 -6.43 12.78 -3.17
CA LEU A 157 -5.99 12.50 -1.81
C LEU A 157 -4.47 12.43 -1.77
N VAL A 158 -3.86 13.18 -0.86
CA VAL A 158 -2.42 13.13 -0.58
C VAL A 158 -2.21 12.52 0.80
N ASP A 159 -1.49 11.40 0.87
CA ASP A 159 -1.00 10.83 2.13
C ASP A 159 0.52 10.84 2.11
N TRP A 160 1.14 11.51 3.06
CA TRP A 160 2.58 11.68 3.11
C TRP A 160 3.10 11.82 4.53
N TYR A 161 4.28 11.26 4.72
CA TYR A 161 4.97 11.23 5.99
C TYR A 161 6.47 11.35 5.79
N THR A 162 7.15 11.75 6.85
CA THR A 162 8.57 12.08 6.84
C THR A 162 9.32 11.23 7.85
N GLY A 163 10.62 11.06 7.64
CA GLY A 163 11.50 10.34 8.54
C GLY A 163 11.79 11.07 9.87
N GLY A 164 11.12 12.19 10.18
CA GLY A 164 11.35 12.93 11.41
C GLY A 164 12.32 14.10 11.23
N ARG A 165 13.23 14.32 12.19
CA ARG A 165 14.19 15.42 12.20
C ARG A 165 15.62 14.90 12.17
N ASP A 166 16.45 15.57 11.38
CA ASP A 166 17.88 15.34 11.43
C ASP A 166 18.48 15.98 12.68
N ASN A 167 19.51 15.36 13.27
CA ASN A 167 20.26 15.84 14.44
C ASN A 167 19.51 16.02 15.79
N ILE A 168 18.24 15.61 15.89
CA ILE A 168 17.45 15.63 17.15
C ILE A 168 16.70 14.29 17.29
N ASP A 169 16.38 13.88 18.53
CA ASP A 169 15.57 12.67 18.80
C ASP A 169 16.17 11.35 18.25
N GLY A 170 17.50 11.27 18.13
CA GLY A 170 18.19 10.09 17.58
C GLY A 170 18.36 10.10 16.06
N GLY A 171 17.73 11.04 15.34
CA GLY A 171 17.87 11.25 13.90
C GLY A 171 16.70 10.72 13.07
N ILE A 172 16.93 10.58 11.76
CA ILE A 172 15.91 10.19 10.78
C ILE A 172 15.54 8.71 10.93
N TRP A 173 14.24 8.42 10.76
CA TRP A 173 13.60 7.10 10.82
C TRP A 173 13.73 6.43 12.19
N GLN A 174 13.78 7.21 13.29
CA GLN A 174 13.91 6.70 14.67
C GLN A 174 12.60 6.58 15.45
N LEU A 175 11.44 6.68 14.78
CA LEU A 175 10.14 6.41 15.39
C LEU A 175 10.07 4.98 15.97
N ASP A 176 9.22 4.73 16.96
CA ASP A 176 9.04 3.36 17.50
C ASP A 176 8.08 2.56 16.62
N SER A 177 6.91 3.13 16.31
CA SER A 177 5.93 2.52 15.39
C SER A 177 5.08 3.60 14.71
N PHE A 178 4.88 3.46 13.41
CA PHE A 178 3.97 4.30 12.64
C PHE A 178 3.12 3.42 11.73
N HIS A 179 1.80 3.50 11.87
CA HIS A 179 0.87 2.79 11.02
C HIS A 179 0.02 3.79 10.26
N THR A 180 0.00 3.73 8.92
CA THR A 180 -0.97 4.47 8.10
C THR A 180 -1.84 3.49 7.31
N LYS A 181 -3.14 3.76 7.27
CA LYS A 181 -4.13 3.00 6.50
C LYS A 181 -5.08 3.96 5.79
N THR A 182 -5.16 3.84 4.47
CA THR A 182 -6.06 4.61 3.63
C THR A 182 -7.02 3.67 2.92
N ASN A 183 -8.32 3.80 3.19
CA ASN A 183 -9.39 3.08 2.49
C ASN A 183 -10.22 4.05 1.64
N ILE A 184 -10.53 3.64 0.42
CA ILE A 184 -11.48 4.34 -0.45
C ILE A 184 -12.52 3.32 -0.89
N SER A 185 -13.79 3.66 -0.65
CA SER A 185 -14.93 2.82 -0.99
C SER A 185 -15.98 3.62 -1.76
N PHE A 186 -16.69 2.94 -2.66
CA PHE A 186 -17.92 3.46 -3.24
C PHE A 186 -19.12 2.95 -2.45
N CYS A 187 -20.17 3.76 -2.35
CA CYS A 187 -21.43 3.39 -1.71
C CYS A 187 -22.59 3.60 -2.68
N THR A 188 -23.48 2.62 -2.75
CA THR A 188 -24.72 2.72 -3.52
C THR A 188 -25.84 3.34 -2.67
N GLY A 189 -26.41 4.45 -3.14
CA GLY A 189 -27.47 5.18 -2.44
C GLY A 189 -27.03 6.51 -1.81
N ASP A 190 -27.96 7.20 -1.15
CA ASP A 190 -27.72 8.51 -0.56
C ASP A 190 -26.84 8.40 0.69
N ILE A 191 -25.55 8.72 0.53
CA ILE A 191 -24.53 8.70 1.59
C ILE A 191 -24.76 9.73 2.71
N LEU A 192 -25.66 10.71 2.49
CA LEU A 192 -25.99 11.79 3.42
C LEU A 192 -27.25 11.52 4.24
N SER A 193 -28.06 10.52 3.86
CA SER A 193 -29.35 10.21 4.52
C SER A 193 -29.20 9.60 5.92
N ASN A 194 -28.04 9.02 6.23
CA ASN A 194 -27.70 8.46 7.52
C ASN A 194 -26.63 9.35 8.20
N ASP A 195 -27.07 10.22 9.11
CA ASP A 195 -26.18 10.97 10.01
C ASP A 195 -25.34 10.03 10.90
N ASP A 196 -25.78 8.78 11.06
CA ASP A 196 -25.18 7.70 11.88
C ASP A 196 -24.48 6.60 11.06
N VAL A 197 -24.00 6.85 9.82
CA VAL A 197 -23.05 5.88 9.21
C VAL A 197 -21.75 5.92 10.01
N ASP A 198 -21.69 5.07 11.02
CA ASP A 198 -20.49 4.76 11.76
C ASP A 198 -19.48 4.26 10.73
N PHE A 199 -18.32 4.93 10.61
CA PHE A 199 -17.25 4.52 9.68
C PHE A 199 -16.76 3.08 9.92
N LYS A 200 -17.21 2.45 11.03
CA LYS A 200 -16.93 1.06 11.41
C LYS A 200 -17.85 0.02 10.78
N THR A 201 -19.04 0.40 10.30
CA THR A 201 -19.92 -0.49 9.55
C THR A 201 -19.80 -0.14 8.08
N ILE A 202 -18.85 -0.80 7.42
CA ILE A 202 -18.91 -1.04 5.97
C ILE A 202 -20.19 -1.85 5.77
N ASP A 203 -21.31 -1.15 5.55
CA ASP A 203 -22.58 -1.77 5.18
C ASP A 203 -22.36 -2.63 3.93
N SER A 204 -23.19 -3.65 3.75
CA SER A 204 -23.25 -4.48 2.54
C SER A 204 -23.47 -3.68 1.25
N SER A 205 -23.75 -2.37 1.34
CA SER A 205 -23.90 -1.42 0.25
C SER A 205 -22.60 -0.74 -0.21
N SER A 206 -21.48 -0.94 0.49
CA SER A 206 -20.19 -0.29 0.19
C SER A 206 -19.13 -1.25 -0.33
N GLU A 207 -18.48 -0.87 -1.44
CA GLU A 207 -17.45 -1.65 -2.11
C GLU A 207 -16.09 -0.99 -1.93
N LEU A 208 -15.14 -1.70 -1.30
CA LEU A 208 -13.76 -1.26 -1.13
C LEU A 208 -13.00 -1.37 -2.47
N VAL A 209 -12.56 -0.23 -3.01
CA VAL A 209 -11.86 -0.19 -4.30
C VAL A 209 -10.36 0.05 -4.17
N PHE A 210 -9.92 0.63 -3.05
CA PHE A 210 -8.52 0.94 -2.80
C PHE A 210 -8.20 0.84 -1.32
N ARG A 211 -7.11 0.15 -0.97
CA ARG A 211 -6.56 0.09 0.37
C ARG A 211 -5.04 0.16 0.34
N ASP A 212 -4.50 1.27 0.84
CA ASP A 212 -3.08 1.36 1.21
C ASP A 212 -2.91 1.13 2.71
N SER A 213 -1.93 0.32 3.09
CA SER A 213 -1.66 0.01 4.47
C SER A 213 -0.16 -0.15 4.64
N THR A 214 0.45 0.74 5.42
CA THR A 214 1.88 0.74 5.72
C THR A 214 2.08 0.72 7.22
N ARG A 215 3.02 -0.09 7.69
CA ARG A 215 3.45 -0.15 9.09
C ARG A 215 4.96 -0.12 9.16
N LEU A 216 5.48 0.95 9.74
CA LEU A 216 6.91 1.18 9.92
C LEU A 216 7.27 0.93 11.38
N SER A 217 8.39 0.25 11.59
CA SER A 217 9.10 0.25 12.86
C SER A 217 10.47 0.84 12.60
N GLY A 218 10.82 1.89 13.34
CA GLY A 218 12.01 2.67 13.07
C GLY A 218 13.31 2.03 13.54
N GLY A 219 14.34 2.87 13.65
CA GLY A 219 15.69 2.47 13.97
C GLY A 219 16.59 2.31 12.74
N ASN A 220 17.78 1.76 12.96
CA ASN A 220 18.81 1.66 11.93
C ASN A 220 18.42 0.80 10.73
N VAL A 221 17.51 -0.16 10.92
CA VAL A 221 17.04 -1.04 9.84
C VAL A 221 16.16 -0.26 8.87
N LEU A 222 15.12 0.41 9.36
CA LEU A 222 14.27 1.26 8.51
C LEU A 222 15.09 2.35 7.82
N LYS A 223 16.03 2.98 8.53
CA LYS A 223 16.94 3.98 7.94
C LYS A 223 17.74 3.41 6.76
N LYS A 224 18.25 2.18 6.87
CA LYS A 224 18.93 1.51 5.75
C LYS A 224 17.99 1.25 4.58
N HIS A 225 16.77 0.80 4.84
CA HIS A 225 15.78 0.48 3.80
C HIS A 225 15.33 1.74 3.05
N MET A 226 15.14 2.85 3.77
CA MET A 226 14.75 4.14 3.19
C MET A 226 15.89 4.86 2.47
N ARG A 227 17.14 4.41 2.64
CA ARG A 227 18.35 4.96 2.00
C ARG A 227 18.48 6.48 2.30
N ASN A 228 18.51 7.31 1.27
CA ASN A 228 18.59 8.77 1.36
C ASN A 228 17.21 9.46 1.28
N TYR A 229 16.13 8.70 1.15
CA TYR A 229 14.78 9.26 1.07
C TYR A 229 14.23 9.50 2.47
N ASN A 230 13.74 10.71 2.70
CA ASN A 230 13.23 11.17 3.98
C ASN A 230 11.73 11.50 3.93
N ILE A 231 11.13 11.48 2.73
CA ILE A 231 9.71 11.71 2.49
C ILE A 231 9.18 10.51 1.70
N VAL A 232 8.03 10.01 2.09
CA VAL A 232 7.21 9.11 1.28
C VAL A 232 5.85 9.77 1.12
N CYS A 233 5.33 9.78 -0.11
CA CYS A 233 4.05 10.37 -0.42
C CYS A 233 3.31 9.50 -1.44
N MET A 234 2.02 9.33 -1.21
CA MET A 234 1.04 8.71 -2.07
C MET A 234 0.03 9.79 -2.48
N VAL A 235 -0.29 9.84 -3.76
CA VAL A 235 -1.38 10.65 -4.29
C VAL A 235 -2.36 9.75 -5.02
N VAL A 236 -3.63 9.82 -4.67
CA VAL A 236 -4.72 9.11 -5.35
C VAL A 236 -5.53 10.12 -6.15
N LEU A 237 -5.67 9.86 -7.44
CA LEU A 237 -6.48 10.63 -8.39
C LEU A 237 -7.64 9.76 -8.87
N LEU A 238 -8.87 10.19 -8.64
CA LEU A 238 -10.08 9.46 -8.99
C LEU A 238 -11.18 10.41 -9.46
N GLY A 239 -11.97 9.97 -10.44
CA GLY A 239 -13.14 10.70 -10.95
C GLY A 239 -12.87 11.63 -12.14
N PRO A 240 -13.94 12.16 -12.77
CA PRO A 240 -13.88 12.87 -14.04
C PRO A 240 -13.05 14.16 -14.00
N LYS A 241 -13.10 14.93 -12.90
CA LYS A 241 -12.38 16.22 -12.78
C LYS A 241 -10.86 16.05 -12.68
N CYS A 242 -10.38 14.85 -12.35
CA CYS A 242 -8.95 14.54 -12.23
C CYS A 242 -8.36 13.91 -13.50
N LYS A 243 -9.20 13.62 -14.51
CA LYS A 243 -8.83 12.80 -15.68
C LYS A 243 -7.68 13.38 -16.50
N GLN A 244 -7.63 14.71 -16.66
CA GLN A 244 -6.57 15.38 -17.44
C GLN A 244 -5.21 15.21 -16.76
N VAL A 245 -5.11 15.59 -15.48
CA VAL A 245 -3.89 15.43 -14.67
C VAL A 245 -3.50 13.95 -14.58
N ALA A 246 -4.44 13.04 -14.32
CA ALA A 246 -4.18 11.61 -14.30
C ALA A 246 -3.59 11.11 -15.64
N SER A 247 -4.15 11.53 -16.78
CA SER A 247 -3.65 11.14 -18.10
C SER A 247 -2.26 11.70 -18.39
N LYS A 248 -2.00 12.96 -18.00
CA LYS A 248 -0.69 13.59 -18.07
C LYS A 248 0.35 12.79 -17.28
N PHE A 249 0.07 12.47 -16.01
CA PHE A 249 0.94 11.63 -15.19
C PHE A 249 1.18 10.26 -15.78
N MET A 250 0.14 9.58 -16.26
CA MET A 250 0.29 8.26 -16.85
C MET A 250 1.17 8.31 -18.12
N SER A 251 1.02 9.33 -18.95
CA SER A 251 1.86 9.51 -20.16
C SER A 251 3.33 9.79 -19.84
N GLN A 252 3.61 10.45 -18.72
CA GLN A 252 4.96 10.84 -18.32
C GLN A 252 5.66 9.79 -17.45
N TYR A 253 4.91 9.11 -16.56
CA TYR A 253 5.47 8.32 -15.46
C TYR A 253 5.00 6.85 -15.40
N SER A 254 4.09 6.37 -16.27
CA SER A 254 3.59 4.99 -16.15
C SER A 254 4.43 3.96 -16.91
N SER A 255 4.69 4.21 -18.18
CA SER A 255 5.51 3.33 -19.00
C SER A 255 6.41 4.13 -19.90
N ARG A 256 7.64 3.63 -20.11
CA ARG A 256 8.48 4.15 -21.18
C ARG A 256 8.10 3.37 -22.42
N HIS A 257 7.61 4.04 -23.45
CA HIS A 257 7.40 3.39 -24.74
C HIS A 257 8.74 2.79 -25.19
N THR A 258 8.85 1.46 -25.10
CA THR A 258 9.81 0.70 -25.89
C THR A 258 9.59 1.11 -27.34
N TYR A 259 10.69 1.36 -28.07
CA TYR A 259 10.76 1.65 -29.50
C TYR A 259 9.42 1.44 -30.23
N ASP A 260 8.87 2.51 -30.81
CA ASP A 260 7.69 2.45 -31.66
C ASP A 260 7.93 1.48 -32.83
N GLU A 261 7.61 0.20 -32.64
CA GLU A 261 7.72 -0.86 -33.66
C GLU A 261 6.81 -0.58 -34.86
N ASN A 262 5.84 0.33 -34.71
CA ASN A 262 4.96 0.78 -35.78
C ASN A 262 5.52 1.99 -36.56
N ARG A 263 6.73 2.45 -36.26
CA ARG A 263 7.39 3.52 -37.01
C ARG A 263 7.75 3.02 -38.41
N LYS A 264 6.85 3.24 -39.37
CA LYS A 264 7.17 3.10 -40.80
C LYS A 264 8.39 3.98 -41.10
N THR A 265 9.37 3.41 -41.79
CA THR A 265 10.71 3.95 -42.09
C THR A 265 10.74 5.25 -42.90
N GLY A 266 9.61 5.96 -43.08
CA GLY A 266 9.49 7.17 -43.90
C GLY A 266 9.39 8.50 -43.15
N ASP A 267 9.17 8.50 -41.83
CA ASP A 267 8.83 9.74 -41.09
C ASP A 267 10.04 10.38 -40.38
N PHE A 268 11.06 10.71 -41.19
CA PHE A 268 12.23 11.51 -40.79
C PHE A 268 12.01 13.02 -40.99
N GLY A 269 10.79 13.45 -41.33
CA GLY A 269 10.49 14.82 -41.69
C GLY A 269 9.61 15.55 -40.66
N LYS A 270 10.22 16.55 -40.01
CA LYS A 270 9.62 17.68 -39.26
C LYS A 270 9.54 17.51 -37.73
N ASN A 271 10.45 18.22 -37.05
CA ASN A 271 10.50 18.53 -35.63
C ASN A 271 10.66 17.35 -34.64
N PRO A 272 11.90 16.85 -34.45
CA PRO A 272 12.21 15.92 -33.36
C PRO A 272 11.90 16.48 -31.96
N ALA A 273 11.86 17.81 -31.78
CA ALA A 273 11.63 18.46 -30.49
C ALA A 273 10.20 18.32 -29.94
N LYS A 274 9.17 18.11 -30.77
CA LYS A 274 7.78 17.93 -30.30
C LYS A 274 7.44 16.48 -29.93
N HIS A 275 8.22 15.51 -30.42
CA HIS A 275 7.96 14.08 -30.24
C HIS A 275 8.86 13.41 -29.19
N MET A 276 9.75 14.16 -28.52
CA MET A 276 10.68 13.70 -27.47
C MET A 276 10.19 13.92 -26.03
N ALA A 277 8.94 14.36 -25.83
CA ALA A 277 8.39 14.64 -24.50
C ALA A 277 7.77 13.40 -23.79
N TYR A 278 8.26 12.20 -24.09
CA TYR A 278 7.79 10.95 -23.47
C TYR A 278 8.83 10.44 -22.45
N ASN A 279 8.42 10.34 -21.17
CA ASN A 279 9.16 9.80 -20.03
C ASN A 279 10.69 10.07 -20.08
N THR A 280 11.08 11.28 -19.71
CA THR A 280 12.46 11.82 -19.73
C THR A 280 13.42 11.12 -18.76
N GLY A 281 12.94 10.19 -17.93
CA GLY A 281 13.70 9.59 -16.83
C GLY A 281 13.74 10.44 -15.56
N VAL A 282 13.04 11.58 -15.53
CA VAL A 282 12.92 12.43 -14.33
C VAL A 282 12.29 11.63 -13.18
N GLY A 283 12.89 11.73 -12.00
CA GLY A 283 12.42 11.00 -10.82
C GLY A 283 12.65 9.50 -10.92
N LEU A 284 13.62 9.07 -11.74
CA LEU A 284 14.22 7.72 -11.71
C LEU A 284 15.69 7.79 -11.35
N ASN A 285 16.37 8.91 -11.61
CA ASN A 285 17.78 9.01 -11.30
C ASN A 285 17.96 9.22 -9.79
N LYS A 286 18.89 8.45 -9.20
CA LYS A 286 19.30 8.58 -7.80
C LYS A 286 19.79 10.00 -7.49
N ASP A 287 20.36 10.69 -8.47
CA ASP A 287 20.90 12.04 -8.35
C ASP A 287 19.80 13.12 -8.27
N ASP A 288 18.59 12.83 -8.74
CA ASP A 288 17.46 13.77 -8.71
C ASP A 288 16.91 13.96 -7.29
N GLY A 289 17.32 13.11 -6.34
CA GLY A 289 16.79 13.11 -4.97
C GLY A 289 15.29 12.79 -4.91
N LEU A 290 14.73 12.23 -5.98
CA LEU A 290 13.32 11.99 -6.17
C LEU A 290 13.15 10.67 -6.92
N LEU A 291 12.29 9.80 -6.39
CA LEU A 291 11.82 8.59 -7.04
C LEU A 291 10.30 8.72 -7.19
N VAL A 292 9.79 8.60 -8.41
CA VAL A 292 8.34 8.67 -8.70
C VAL A 292 7.91 7.41 -9.42
N SER A 293 6.67 6.99 -9.19
CA SER A 293 6.03 5.93 -9.94
C SER A 293 4.54 6.19 -10.00
N CYS A 294 3.87 5.71 -11.03
CA CYS A 294 2.41 5.72 -11.06
C CYS A 294 1.87 4.40 -11.60
N GLY A 295 0.67 4.06 -11.15
CA GLY A 295 -0.05 2.87 -11.56
C GLY A 295 -1.54 3.14 -11.67
N LYS A 296 -2.23 2.25 -12.38
CA LYS A 296 -3.69 2.25 -12.43
C LYS A 296 -4.23 1.24 -11.43
N PHE A 297 -5.32 1.60 -10.76
CA PHE A 297 -6.18 0.64 -10.09
C PHE A 297 -7.59 0.76 -10.66
N GLN A 298 -8.28 -0.39 -10.75
CA GLN A 298 -9.61 -0.45 -11.32
C GLN A 298 -10.64 -0.27 -10.23
N THR A 299 -11.69 0.49 -10.52
CA THR A 299 -12.90 0.53 -9.71
C THR A 299 -13.97 -0.22 -10.50
N CYS A 300 -14.41 -1.38 -10.00
CA CYS A 300 -15.55 -2.07 -10.59
C CYS A 300 -16.83 -1.40 -10.09
N GLU A 301 -17.67 -0.93 -11.00
CA GLU A 301 -19.07 -0.61 -10.72
C GLU A 301 -19.93 -1.14 -11.87
N MET A 302 -21.18 -1.51 -11.54
CA MET A 302 -22.29 -1.90 -12.43
C MET A 302 -22.10 -1.55 -13.92
N ASN A 303 -21.30 -2.35 -14.64
CA ASN A 303 -20.97 -2.21 -16.06
C ASN A 303 -20.30 -0.89 -16.53
N ASN A 304 -19.89 0.01 -15.62
CA ASN A 304 -19.17 1.24 -15.93
C ASN A 304 -17.80 1.26 -15.23
N TYR A 305 -16.74 0.97 -15.98
CA TYR A 305 -15.38 1.01 -15.46
C TYR A 305 -14.89 2.45 -15.32
N GLN A 306 -14.49 2.82 -14.11
CA GLN A 306 -13.62 3.97 -13.89
C GLN A 306 -12.20 3.50 -13.57
N GLU A 307 -11.21 4.26 -14.04
CA GLU A 307 -9.80 4.03 -13.76
C GLU A 307 -9.33 5.08 -12.75
N GLY A 308 -8.88 4.61 -11.58
CA GLY A 308 -8.14 5.43 -10.63
C GLY A 308 -6.64 5.40 -10.93
N VAL A 309 -5.94 6.49 -10.63
CA VAL A 309 -4.48 6.57 -10.74
C VAL A 309 -3.90 6.80 -9.35
N VAL A 310 -2.90 5.99 -9.01
CA VAL A 310 -2.09 6.16 -7.81
C VAL A 310 -0.70 6.59 -8.23
N ILE A 311 -0.20 7.66 -7.61
CA ILE A 311 1.16 8.17 -7.78
C ILE A 311 1.85 7.93 -6.45
N ARG A 312 3.04 7.32 -6.47
CA ARG A 312 3.89 7.21 -5.30
C ARG A 312 5.22 7.86 -5.55
N LEU A 313 5.68 8.62 -4.56
CA LEU A 313 6.98 9.26 -4.61
C LEU A 313 7.75 9.08 -3.30
N ALA A 314 9.07 8.99 -3.43
CA ALA A 314 10.01 9.11 -2.34
C ALA A 314 10.97 10.26 -2.64
N ALA A 315 11.19 11.16 -1.69
CA ALA A 315 12.04 12.34 -1.89
C ALA A 315 13.05 12.52 -0.75
N VAL A 316 14.17 13.15 -1.05
CA VAL A 316 15.22 13.46 -0.06
C VAL A 316 14.78 14.50 0.97
N ASN A 317 13.82 15.37 0.62
CA ASN A 317 13.25 16.36 1.53
C ASN A 317 11.86 16.83 1.06
N LEU A 318 11.16 17.54 1.94
CA LEU A 318 9.79 18.01 1.70
C LEU A 318 9.69 19.03 0.57
N GLU A 319 10.73 19.84 0.34
CA GLU A 319 10.75 20.88 -0.69
C GLU A 319 10.73 20.26 -2.09
N VAL A 320 11.55 19.23 -2.33
CA VAL A 320 11.54 18.46 -3.58
C VAL A 320 10.18 17.83 -3.82
N ALA A 321 9.58 17.20 -2.80
CA ALA A 321 8.26 16.58 -2.92
C ALA A 321 7.15 17.60 -3.23
N ALA A 322 7.07 18.70 -2.47
CA ALA A 322 6.02 19.70 -2.63
C ALA A 322 6.14 20.48 -3.94
N ASN A 323 7.37 20.85 -4.36
CA ASN A 323 7.59 21.50 -5.66
C ASN A 323 7.18 20.60 -6.82
N PHE A 324 7.51 19.30 -6.75
CA PHE A 324 7.09 18.33 -7.76
C PHE A 324 5.56 18.24 -7.85
N LEU A 325 4.87 18.15 -6.71
CA LEU A 325 3.40 18.08 -6.66
C LEU A 325 2.75 19.39 -7.12
N SER A 326 3.30 20.54 -6.75
CA SER A 326 2.88 21.87 -7.22
C SER A 326 2.93 21.97 -8.75
N GLU A 327 4.07 21.63 -9.36
CA GLU A 327 4.27 21.71 -10.80
C GLU A 327 3.30 20.82 -11.60
N HIS A 328 2.95 19.66 -11.05
CA HIS A 328 2.20 18.65 -11.81
C HIS A 328 0.70 18.59 -11.46
N ILE A 329 0.30 18.94 -10.23
CA ILE A 329 -1.07 18.82 -9.71
C ILE A 329 -1.63 20.17 -9.26
N GLY A 330 -0.79 21.12 -8.81
CA GLY A 330 -1.17 22.31 -8.04
C GLY A 330 -2.49 22.97 -8.40
N THR A 331 -2.62 23.49 -9.63
CA THR A 331 -3.83 24.20 -10.09
C THR A 331 -4.85 23.29 -10.78
N LEU A 332 -4.62 21.98 -10.82
CA LEU A 332 -5.42 20.98 -11.54
C LEU A 332 -5.73 21.43 -12.97
N ASP A 333 -4.68 21.79 -13.73
CA ASP A 333 -4.77 22.34 -15.09
C ASP A 333 -5.70 23.57 -15.23
N GLY A 334 -5.74 24.43 -14.19
CA GLY A 334 -6.53 25.66 -14.15
C GLY A 334 -7.95 25.50 -13.56
N HIS A 335 -8.28 24.33 -13.01
CA HIS A 335 -9.54 24.12 -12.29
C HIS A 335 -9.57 24.74 -10.88
N LEU A 336 -8.41 25.15 -10.35
CA LEU A 336 -8.25 25.73 -9.02
C LEU A 336 -7.46 27.03 -9.11
N ASP A 337 -7.89 28.05 -8.36
CA ASP A 337 -7.24 29.37 -8.39
C ASP A 337 -5.98 29.44 -7.47
N ALA A 338 -5.78 28.44 -6.60
CA ALA A 338 -4.66 28.38 -5.67
C ALA A 338 -4.01 26.99 -5.61
N ASP A 339 -2.70 26.99 -5.43
CA ASP A 339 -1.89 25.78 -5.29
C ASP A 339 -1.78 25.35 -3.82
N PRO A 340 -2.37 24.21 -3.42
CA PRO A 340 -2.36 23.78 -2.03
C PRO A 340 -0.98 23.30 -1.54
N PHE A 341 -0.02 23.00 -2.43
CA PHE A 341 1.30 22.49 -2.05
C PHE A 341 2.27 23.62 -1.71
N LEU A 342 2.19 24.77 -2.39
CA LEU A 342 3.02 25.93 -2.10
C LEU A 342 2.72 26.52 -0.71
N GLU A 343 1.46 26.44 -0.26
CA GLU A 343 1.02 26.83 1.08
C GLU A 343 1.77 26.10 2.20
N ILE A 344 2.15 24.84 1.95
CA ILE A 344 2.89 24.01 2.91
C ILE A 344 4.37 24.43 2.98
N LEU A 345 4.91 24.97 1.89
CA LEU A 345 6.28 25.49 1.84
C LEU A 345 6.41 26.91 2.40
N ALA A 346 5.37 27.74 2.23
CA ALA A 346 5.37 29.14 2.65
C ALA A 346 5.74 29.34 4.14
N SER A 347 5.38 28.40 5.02
CA SER A 347 5.73 28.45 6.44
C SER A 347 7.21 28.23 6.75
N LYS A 348 7.96 27.55 5.89
CA LYS A 348 9.41 27.35 6.06
C LYS A 348 10.22 28.58 5.68
N LEU A 349 9.77 29.33 4.66
CA LEU A 349 10.45 30.53 4.19
C LEU A 349 10.35 31.67 5.22
N GLY A 350 9.22 31.81 5.90
CA GLY A 350 9.05 32.80 6.97
C GLY A 350 9.89 32.56 8.24
N ALA A 351 10.50 31.38 8.41
CA ALA A 351 11.31 31.03 9.58
C ALA A 351 12.83 31.28 9.39
N LYS A 352 13.29 31.59 8.16
CA LYS A 352 14.72 31.85 7.91
C LYS A 352 15.23 33.17 8.50
N ASP A 353 14.35 34.10 8.86
CA ASP A 353 14.73 35.41 9.43
C ASP A 353 14.91 35.40 10.97
N THR A 354 14.73 34.27 11.65
CA THR A 354 14.81 34.21 13.13
C THR A 354 15.33 32.86 13.64
N ILE A 355 16.60 32.53 13.40
CA ILE A 355 17.28 31.51 14.19
C ILE A 355 18.66 32.04 14.61
N LYS A 356 18.76 32.46 15.88
CA LYS A 356 20.03 32.47 16.61
C LYS A 356 20.28 31.05 17.08
N GLU A 357 21.42 30.48 16.71
CA GLU A 357 21.89 29.18 17.18
C GLU A 357 22.10 29.22 18.70
N GLU A 358 21.31 28.45 19.46
CA GLU A 358 21.63 28.10 20.84
C GLU A 358 22.17 26.67 20.88
N THR A 359 23.48 26.54 21.03
CA THR A 359 24.20 25.31 21.33
C THR A 359 23.89 24.84 22.76
N TYR A 360 23.21 23.70 22.90
CA TYR A 360 23.12 22.97 24.17
C TYR A 360 24.11 21.80 24.19
N ASN A 361 25.05 21.85 25.15
CA ASN A 361 25.91 20.73 25.51
C ASN A 361 25.10 19.67 26.25
N ASN A 362 25.26 18.41 25.87
CA ASN A 362 24.56 17.27 26.47
C ASN A 362 25.57 16.21 26.92
N GLU A 363 25.93 16.23 28.21
CA GLU A 363 26.61 15.11 28.87
C GLU A 363 25.61 14.41 29.80
N ASN A 364 25.70 13.07 29.80
CA ASN A 364 24.97 12.08 30.62
C ASN A 364 23.59 11.60 30.09
N LYS A 365 23.62 10.50 29.33
CA LYS A 365 22.49 9.56 29.18
C LYS A 365 22.74 8.32 30.05
N PRO A 366 21.80 7.89 30.92
CA PRO A 366 21.80 6.52 31.41
C PRO A 366 21.22 5.60 30.33
N ALA A 367 21.79 4.41 30.19
CA ALA A 367 21.26 3.34 29.36
C ALA A 367 19.98 2.78 30.02
N LEU A 368 18.83 2.99 29.39
CA LEU A 368 17.55 2.40 29.80
C LEU A 368 17.33 1.11 29.01
N HIS A 369 17.26 -0.01 29.73
CA HIS A 369 16.72 -1.27 29.23
C HIS A 369 15.24 -1.07 28.90
N HIS A 370 14.89 -1.21 27.62
CA HIS A 370 13.52 -1.13 27.12
C HIS A 370 12.92 -2.53 27.00
N ASP A 371 11.85 -2.80 27.75
CA ASP A 371 10.95 -3.90 27.45
C ASP A 371 10.18 -3.56 26.17
N LYS A 372 10.41 -4.35 25.12
CA LYS A 372 9.88 -4.18 23.75
C LYS A 372 8.42 -4.63 23.69
N PHE A 373 7.52 -3.78 23.18
CA PHE A 373 6.20 -4.21 22.70
C PHE A 373 6.34 -5.06 21.41
N PRO A 374 5.42 -6.02 21.16
CA PRO A 374 5.66 -7.11 20.25
C PRO A 374 5.12 -6.80 18.84
N LEU A 375 5.86 -6.06 18.00
CA LEU A 375 5.59 -5.99 16.55
C LEU A 375 6.75 -5.37 15.77
N ASP A 376 7.94 -5.91 16.01
CA ASP A 376 9.19 -5.39 15.47
C ASP A 376 9.90 -6.47 14.64
N LEU A 377 9.27 -6.84 13.51
CA LEU A 377 9.89 -7.73 12.52
C LEU A 377 11.18 -7.12 11.93
N MET A 378 11.29 -5.78 11.94
CA MET A 378 12.39 -5.00 11.36
C MET A 378 13.63 -4.98 12.26
N SER A 379 13.52 -4.61 13.55
CA SER A 379 14.72 -4.51 14.41
C SER A 379 15.31 -5.86 14.78
N LYS A 380 14.50 -6.93 14.79
CA LYS A 380 14.92 -8.27 15.18
C LYS A 380 15.55 -9.09 14.05
N SER A 381 15.43 -8.64 12.79
CA SER A 381 15.94 -9.39 11.63
C SER A 381 17.40 -9.08 11.29
N TYR A 382 17.98 -7.99 11.80
CA TYR A 382 19.38 -7.61 11.53
C TYR A 382 20.38 -7.91 12.65
N THR A 383 19.94 -8.23 13.86
CA THR A 383 20.82 -8.72 14.92
C THR A 383 21.05 -10.21 14.77
N MET A 384 21.70 -10.63 13.67
CA MET A 384 22.41 -11.90 13.65
C MET A 384 23.86 -11.61 13.99
N ASN A 385 24.18 -11.66 15.29
CA ASN A 385 25.57 -11.91 15.67
C ASN A 385 25.87 -13.36 15.32
N ILE A 386 26.99 -13.57 14.64
CA ILE A 386 27.51 -14.89 14.21
C ILE A 386 27.64 -15.86 15.40
N ASP A 387 27.72 -15.36 16.63
CA ASP A 387 27.85 -16.15 17.85
C ASP A 387 26.54 -16.83 18.33
N GLU A 388 25.35 -16.31 17.98
CA GLU A 388 24.06 -16.94 18.36
C GLU A 388 23.72 -18.18 17.51
N GLN A 389 24.44 -18.43 16.41
CA GLN A 389 24.31 -19.66 15.62
C GLN A 389 24.74 -20.92 16.40
N ASN A 390 25.53 -20.77 17.47
CA ASN A 390 26.03 -21.91 18.24
C ASN A 390 25.13 -22.36 19.40
N GLU A 391 24.23 -21.50 19.90
CA GLU A 391 23.30 -21.89 20.99
C GLU A 391 22.02 -22.59 20.49
N LEU A 392 21.66 -22.44 19.21
CA LEU A 392 20.50 -23.09 18.60
C LEU A 392 20.68 -24.58 18.26
N LYS A 393 21.83 -25.19 18.60
CA LYS A 393 22.08 -26.63 18.39
C LYS A 393 21.47 -27.55 19.47
N HIS A 394 20.85 -27.02 20.52
CA HIS A 394 20.40 -27.82 21.67
C HIS A 394 18.93 -27.68 22.10
N THR A 395 18.02 -27.29 21.22
CA THR A 395 16.57 -27.44 21.47
C THR A 395 15.95 -28.38 20.45
N GLY A 396 16.22 -29.68 20.63
CA GLY A 396 15.45 -30.74 19.97
C GLY A 396 14.00 -30.69 20.46
N PHE A 397 13.11 -30.16 19.63
CA PHE A 397 11.68 -30.21 19.87
C PHE A 397 11.25 -31.67 19.73
N LYS A 398 10.71 -32.27 20.80
CA LYS A 398 10.09 -33.58 20.74
C LYS A 398 8.82 -33.46 19.89
N ASP A 399 8.83 -34.07 18.72
CA ASP A 399 7.64 -34.32 17.91
C ASP A 399 6.56 -34.97 18.81
N ARG A 400 5.51 -34.20 19.10
CA ARG A 400 4.32 -34.73 19.76
C ARG A 400 3.41 -35.31 18.67
N ASN A 401 3.25 -36.62 18.74
CA ASN A 401 2.24 -37.44 18.08
C ASN A 401 0.98 -36.68 17.62
N SER A 402 0.85 -36.49 16.32
CA SER A 402 -0.44 -36.59 15.65
C SER A 402 -0.25 -37.46 14.41
N SER A 403 -0.93 -38.60 14.39
CA SER A 403 -1.03 -39.49 13.25
C SER A 403 -1.86 -38.82 12.15
N SER A 404 -1.31 -37.77 11.55
CA SER A 404 -1.72 -37.24 10.26
C SER A 404 -0.86 -37.93 9.21
N SER A 405 -1.47 -38.39 8.11
CA SER A 405 -0.72 -38.96 6.99
C SER A 405 0.28 -37.91 6.49
N GLN A 406 1.55 -38.05 6.86
CA GLN A 406 2.62 -37.14 6.45
C GLN A 406 2.59 -37.03 4.92
N LEU A 407 2.35 -35.82 4.42
CA LEU A 407 2.33 -35.57 2.99
C LEU A 407 3.69 -35.98 2.39
N ASN A 408 3.67 -36.64 1.24
CA ASN A 408 4.90 -37.06 0.58
C ASN A 408 5.79 -35.83 0.30
N PRO A 409 7.04 -35.76 0.81
CA PRO A 409 7.94 -34.63 0.58
C PRO A 409 8.17 -34.32 -0.91
N LEU A 410 8.07 -35.32 -1.78
CA LEU A 410 8.18 -35.14 -3.23
C LEU A 410 7.08 -34.25 -3.81
N THR A 411 5.86 -34.30 -3.25
CA THR A 411 4.77 -33.41 -3.63
C THR A 411 5.11 -31.96 -3.29
N LEU A 412 5.73 -31.72 -2.14
CA LEU A 412 6.15 -30.38 -1.73
C LEU A 412 7.19 -29.83 -2.71
N PHE A 413 8.18 -30.62 -3.09
CA PHE A 413 9.20 -30.22 -4.07
C PHE A 413 8.58 -29.89 -5.43
N GLN A 414 7.60 -30.68 -5.89
CA GLN A 414 6.91 -30.41 -7.14
C GLN A 414 6.18 -29.06 -7.14
N LEU A 415 5.58 -28.66 -6.01
CA LEU A 415 4.87 -27.39 -5.88
C LEU A 415 5.79 -26.16 -5.92
N ILE A 416 7.03 -26.31 -5.45
CA ILE A 416 8.05 -25.25 -5.41
C ILE A 416 9.17 -25.44 -6.44
N ASP A 417 8.96 -26.27 -7.46
CA ASP A 417 9.95 -26.46 -8.52
C ASP A 417 9.99 -25.21 -9.42
N SER A 418 11.17 -24.85 -9.92
CA SER A 418 11.33 -23.79 -10.93
C SER A 418 10.71 -24.16 -12.27
N CYS A 419 10.49 -25.46 -12.52
CA CYS A 419 9.90 -25.99 -13.74
C CYS A 419 8.37 -25.90 -13.76
N VAL A 420 7.73 -25.56 -12.64
CA VAL A 420 6.28 -25.32 -12.63
C VAL A 420 6.00 -24.14 -13.57
N PRO A 421 5.12 -24.29 -14.58
CA PRO A 421 4.83 -23.24 -15.55
C PRO A 421 3.88 -22.18 -14.96
N SER A 422 4.23 -21.64 -13.79
CA SER A 422 3.58 -20.49 -13.18
C SER A 422 3.94 -19.20 -13.92
N GLY A 423 5.12 -19.14 -14.55
CA GLY A 423 5.66 -17.93 -15.16
C GLY A 423 6.55 -17.11 -14.22
N GLY A 424 6.83 -17.59 -12.99
CA GLY A 424 7.71 -16.90 -12.02
C GLY A 424 9.08 -16.52 -12.59
N PHE A 425 9.65 -17.33 -13.50
CA PHE A 425 10.91 -17.04 -14.18
C PHE A 425 10.92 -15.74 -15.00
N ALA A 426 9.76 -15.23 -15.44
CA ALA A 426 9.66 -13.98 -16.17
C ALA A 426 9.70 -12.74 -15.28
N HIS A 427 9.73 -12.90 -13.96
CA HIS A 427 9.59 -11.83 -12.96
C HIS A 427 10.89 -11.66 -12.15
N SER A 428 11.16 -10.45 -11.69
CA SER A 428 12.33 -10.10 -10.88
C SER A 428 11.97 -9.51 -9.51
N ASN A 429 10.68 -9.33 -9.21
CA ASN A 429 10.18 -8.76 -7.96
C ASN A 429 10.95 -7.48 -7.55
N THR A 430 10.94 -6.47 -8.44
CA THR A 430 11.59 -5.14 -8.28
C THR A 430 13.11 -5.11 -8.38
N LEU A 431 13.80 -6.25 -8.41
CA LEU A 431 15.26 -6.31 -8.40
C LEU A 431 15.88 -5.64 -9.63
N GLU A 432 15.28 -5.83 -10.81
CA GLU A 432 15.77 -5.19 -12.04
C GLU A 432 15.70 -3.66 -11.93
N THR A 433 14.59 -3.11 -11.45
CA THR A 433 14.44 -1.67 -11.21
C THR A 433 15.48 -1.19 -10.22
N ALA A 434 15.60 -1.87 -9.07
CA ALA A 434 16.53 -1.47 -8.04
C ALA A 434 18.00 -1.51 -8.50
N HIS A 435 18.35 -2.47 -9.36
CA HIS A 435 19.68 -2.55 -9.95
C HIS A 435 19.94 -1.42 -10.95
N GLN A 436 19.03 -1.20 -11.90
CA GLN A 436 19.18 -0.15 -12.93
C GLN A 436 19.22 1.26 -12.34
N LEU A 437 18.56 1.49 -11.19
CA LEU A 437 18.62 2.77 -10.47
C LEU A 437 19.81 2.89 -9.50
N HIS A 438 20.77 1.96 -9.55
CA HIS A 438 21.96 1.93 -8.67
C HIS A 438 21.62 1.94 -7.17
N LEU A 439 20.50 1.33 -6.84
CA LEU A 439 20.00 1.15 -5.48
C LEU A 439 20.43 -0.20 -4.89
N VAL A 440 20.78 -1.17 -5.74
CA VAL A 440 21.26 -2.50 -5.37
C VAL A 440 22.55 -2.84 -6.10
N ASN A 441 23.52 -3.36 -5.34
CA ASN A 441 24.73 -4.02 -5.81
C ASN A 441 24.90 -5.37 -5.10
N ASN A 442 26.00 -6.09 -5.37
CA ASN A 442 26.28 -7.39 -4.77
C ASN A 442 26.24 -7.34 -3.22
N ALA A 443 26.85 -6.32 -2.60
CA ALA A 443 26.89 -6.19 -1.13
C ALA A 443 25.53 -5.90 -0.49
N THR A 444 24.60 -5.29 -1.22
CA THR A 444 23.25 -4.95 -0.71
C THR A 444 22.16 -5.88 -1.22
N LEU A 445 22.51 -6.90 -2.00
CA LEU A 445 21.54 -7.78 -2.66
C LEU A 445 20.69 -8.57 -1.66
N PHE A 446 21.33 -9.14 -0.63
CA PHE A 446 20.63 -9.84 0.45
C PHE A 446 19.58 -8.94 1.09
N ASN A 447 19.95 -7.69 1.42
CA ASN A 447 19.06 -6.74 2.08
C ASN A 447 17.82 -6.44 1.21
N HIS A 448 18.00 -6.23 -0.09
CA HIS A 448 16.88 -5.98 -1.01
C HIS A 448 15.97 -7.20 -1.19
N ILE A 449 16.55 -8.41 -1.29
CA ILE A 449 15.76 -9.65 -1.31
C ILE A 449 14.96 -9.78 -0.02
N TRP A 450 15.60 -9.49 1.12
CA TRP A 450 14.97 -9.53 2.43
C TRP A 450 13.83 -8.51 2.56
N ASP A 451 14.00 -7.29 2.06
CA ASP A 451 12.94 -6.27 2.02
C ASP A 451 11.69 -6.74 1.27
N VAL A 452 11.89 -7.42 0.13
CA VAL A 452 10.79 -8.00 -0.65
C VAL A 452 10.15 -9.18 0.09
N ILE A 453 10.93 -10.04 0.74
CA ILE A 453 10.42 -11.16 1.56
C ILE A 453 9.60 -10.65 2.73
N LEU A 454 10.08 -9.64 3.46
CA LEU A 454 9.36 -9.03 4.58
C LEU A 454 8.04 -8.43 4.12
N ASN A 455 8.03 -7.67 3.03
CA ASN A 455 6.79 -7.17 2.45
C ASN A 455 5.85 -8.30 2.02
N THR A 456 6.36 -9.36 1.39
CA THR A 456 5.56 -10.52 0.99
C THR A 456 4.95 -11.23 2.20
N ALA A 457 5.72 -11.37 3.27
CA ALA A 457 5.29 -11.95 4.54
C ALA A 457 4.15 -11.19 5.20
N THR A 458 4.08 -9.86 5.04
CA THR A 458 3.05 -9.04 5.68
C THR A 458 1.89 -8.67 4.76
N THR A 459 2.06 -8.75 3.44
CA THR A 459 1.02 -8.42 2.45
C THR A 459 0.32 -9.65 1.88
N ASN A 460 1.05 -10.73 1.60
CA ASN A 460 0.54 -11.88 0.84
C ASN A 460 0.25 -13.10 1.72
N ILE A 461 1.06 -13.35 2.75
CA ILE A 461 0.89 -14.52 3.63
C ILE A 461 -0.47 -14.53 4.36
N PRO A 462 -1.03 -13.41 4.86
CA PRO A 462 -2.37 -13.42 5.44
C PRO A 462 -3.43 -13.97 4.48
N PHE A 463 -3.39 -13.56 3.21
CA PHE A 463 -4.32 -14.02 2.18
C PHE A 463 -4.06 -15.48 1.76
N LEU A 464 -2.80 -15.89 1.70
CA LEU A 464 -2.43 -17.28 1.43
C LEU A 464 -2.96 -18.21 2.51
N LEU A 465 -2.78 -17.86 3.79
CA LEU A 465 -3.25 -18.65 4.92
C LEU A 465 -4.78 -18.65 5.03
N ALA A 466 -5.43 -17.50 4.84
CA ALA A 466 -6.89 -17.41 4.80
C ALA A 466 -7.45 -18.33 3.70
N SER A 467 -6.87 -18.30 2.49
CA SER A 467 -7.28 -19.19 1.41
C SER A 467 -6.97 -20.66 1.72
N CYS A 468 -5.82 -20.96 2.32
CA CYS A 468 -5.45 -22.32 2.70
C CYS A 468 -6.41 -22.90 3.73
N ASN A 469 -6.73 -22.14 4.77
CA ASN A 469 -7.65 -22.53 5.82
C ASN A 469 -9.09 -22.68 5.31
N LEU A 470 -9.54 -21.80 4.42
CA LEU A 470 -10.84 -21.90 3.75
C LEU A 470 -11.00 -23.25 3.04
N PHE A 471 -10.07 -23.60 2.15
CA PHE A 471 -10.15 -24.86 1.41
C PHE A 471 -9.89 -26.08 2.30
N ARG A 472 -8.94 -26.01 3.24
CA ARG A 472 -8.66 -27.13 4.15
C ARG A 472 -9.90 -27.49 4.98
N LYS A 473 -10.56 -26.47 5.55
CA LYS A 473 -11.77 -26.65 6.37
C LYS A 473 -12.91 -27.23 5.53
N HIS A 474 -13.26 -26.65 4.39
CA HIS A 474 -14.44 -27.07 3.63
C HIS A 474 -14.24 -28.39 2.87
N TYR A 475 -13.05 -28.62 2.33
CA TYR A 475 -12.75 -29.81 1.54
C TYR A 475 -12.60 -31.07 2.40
N HIS A 476 -11.97 -30.96 3.58
CA HIS A 476 -11.72 -32.12 4.46
C HIS A 476 -12.75 -32.29 5.60
N SER A 477 -13.52 -31.26 5.98
CA SER A 477 -14.62 -31.45 6.95
C SER A 477 -15.82 -32.16 6.32
N SER A 478 -15.93 -32.14 5.00
CA SER A 478 -16.97 -32.85 4.25
C SER A 478 -16.62 -34.35 4.14
N ASN A 479 -16.75 -35.08 5.25
CA ASN A 479 -16.59 -36.54 5.32
C ASN A 479 -17.70 -37.34 4.56
N ASN A 480 -18.36 -36.73 3.56
CA ASN A 480 -19.40 -37.36 2.74
C ASN A 480 -18.92 -37.78 1.34
N PHE A 481 -17.62 -37.62 1.02
CA PHE A 481 -17.10 -37.94 -0.32
C PHE A 481 -16.86 -39.42 -0.61
N GLU A 482 -17.15 -40.33 0.33
CA GLU A 482 -16.98 -41.79 0.12
C GLU A 482 -18.26 -42.53 -0.34
N ASN A 483 -19.44 -41.90 -0.45
CA ASN A 483 -20.68 -42.65 -0.74
C ASN A 483 -21.61 -42.01 -1.79
N ASP A 484 -21.10 -41.66 -2.96
CA ASP A 484 -21.93 -41.68 -4.17
C ASP A 484 -21.28 -42.57 -5.23
N ASN A 485 -21.74 -43.83 -5.27
CA ASN A 485 -21.42 -44.83 -6.31
C ASN A 485 -22.04 -44.49 -7.68
N ASN A 486 -22.61 -43.29 -7.83
CA ASN A 486 -23.06 -42.76 -9.10
C ASN A 486 -21.95 -41.83 -9.58
N GLY A 487 -21.27 -42.15 -10.68
CA GLY A 487 -20.13 -41.41 -11.23
C GLY A 487 -20.45 -39.99 -11.74
N ASP A 488 -21.25 -39.23 -11.00
CA ASP A 488 -21.49 -37.82 -11.20
C ASP A 488 -20.27 -37.02 -10.71
N PRO A 489 -19.85 -35.99 -11.47
CA PRO A 489 -18.69 -35.17 -11.11
C PRO A 489 -18.93 -34.46 -9.78
N LEU A 490 -17.92 -34.49 -8.88
CA LEU A 490 -17.89 -33.74 -7.61
C LEU A 490 -18.56 -32.38 -7.78
N GLN A 491 -19.72 -32.19 -7.13
CA GLN A 491 -20.42 -30.93 -7.15
C GLN A 491 -19.62 -29.93 -6.32
N VAL A 492 -18.87 -29.06 -7.00
CA VAL A 492 -18.10 -28.01 -6.34
C VAL A 492 -19.08 -27.04 -5.67
N ASP A 493 -18.91 -26.85 -4.37
CA ASP A 493 -19.67 -25.90 -3.58
C ASP A 493 -19.46 -24.48 -4.15
N LYS A 494 -20.56 -23.85 -4.58
CA LYS A 494 -20.52 -22.50 -5.16
C LYS A 494 -20.20 -21.45 -4.11
N ASP A 495 -20.66 -21.65 -2.88
CA ASP A 495 -20.48 -20.69 -1.80
C ASP A 495 -19.00 -20.62 -1.41
N LEU A 496 -18.31 -21.76 -1.39
CA LEU A 496 -16.85 -21.84 -1.21
C LEU A 496 -16.07 -21.03 -2.26
N ILE A 497 -16.46 -21.13 -3.52
CA ILE A 497 -15.80 -20.38 -4.61
C ILE A 497 -16.10 -18.88 -4.45
N GLN A 498 -17.33 -18.51 -4.08
CA GLN A 498 -17.71 -17.12 -3.85
C GLN A 498 -16.97 -16.49 -2.66
N GLU A 499 -16.76 -17.23 -1.57
CA GLU A 499 -15.94 -16.78 -0.44
C GLU A 499 -14.48 -16.54 -0.85
N TRP A 500 -13.90 -17.45 -1.64
CA TRP A 500 -12.56 -17.27 -2.19
C TRP A 500 -12.46 -16.07 -3.14
N GLU A 501 -13.50 -15.83 -3.96
CA GLU A 501 -13.56 -14.65 -4.84
C GLU A 501 -13.57 -13.34 -4.07
N GLN A 502 -14.26 -13.29 -2.92
CA GLN A 502 -14.25 -12.11 -2.04
C GLN A 502 -12.84 -11.87 -1.47
N LEU A 503 -12.16 -12.94 -1.06
CA LEU A 503 -10.78 -12.88 -0.57
C LEU A 503 -9.82 -12.37 -1.66
N ASP A 504 -9.94 -12.85 -2.89
CA ASP A 504 -9.12 -12.41 -4.02
C ASP A 504 -9.41 -10.95 -4.40
N ARG A 505 -10.69 -10.53 -4.38
CA ARG A 505 -11.09 -9.12 -4.60
C ARG A 505 -10.53 -8.18 -3.53
N LEU A 506 -10.46 -8.62 -2.28
CA LEU A 506 -9.82 -7.84 -1.22
C LEU A 506 -8.29 -7.74 -1.42
N LEU A 507 -7.65 -8.80 -1.91
CA LEU A 507 -6.23 -8.72 -2.28
C LEU A 507 -6.00 -7.79 -3.48
N LYS A 508 -6.95 -7.76 -4.43
CA LYS A 508 -6.91 -6.83 -5.56
C LYS A 508 -6.93 -5.37 -5.11
N SER A 509 -7.81 -5.01 -4.17
CA SER A 509 -7.90 -3.63 -3.67
C SER A 509 -6.71 -3.21 -2.81
N THR A 510 -5.95 -4.16 -2.27
CA THR A 510 -4.70 -3.91 -1.51
C THR A 510 -3.43 -3.95 -2.37
N THR A 511 -3.47 -4.62 -3.52
CA THR A 511 -2.35 -4.68 -4.47
C THR A 511 -2.36 -3.47 -5.39
N ILE A 512 -1.83 -2.36 -4.88
CA ILE A 512 -1.87 -1.04 -5.52
C ILE A 512 -0.97 -0.99 -6.76
N SER A 513 0.18 -1.66 -6.73
CA SER A 513 1.08 -1.72 -7.87
C SER A 513 0.50 -2.57 -9.03
N HIS A 514 0.23 -1.96 -10.19
CA HIS A 514 -0.31 -2.67 -11.37
C HIS A 514 0.68 -3.71 -11.92
N VAL A 515 1.97 -3.45 -11.77
CA VAL A 515 3.07 -4.37 -12.11
C VAL A 515 3.00 -5.65 -11.26
N ALA A 516 3.05 -5.51 -9.93
CA ALA A 516 2.91 -6.61 -8.99
C ALA A 516 1.58 -7.36 -9.17
N ALA A 517 0.47 -6.66 -9.41
CA ALA A 517 -0.81 -7.29 -9.69
C ALA A 517 -0.75 -8.16 -10.95
N ARG A 518 -0.20 -7.63 -12.06
CA ARG A 518 0.00 -8.37 -13.32
C ARG A 518 0.85 -9.62 -13.12
N ALA A 519 1.95 -9.50 -12.37
CA ALA A 519 2.83 -10.62 -12.04
C ALA A 519 2.11 -11.69 -11.22
N SER A 520 1.44 -11.27 -10.15
CA SER A 520 0.69 -12.14 -9.24
C SER A 520 -0.44 -12.89 -9.96
N THR A 521 -1.22 -12.20 -10.80
CA THR A 521 -2.28 -12.82 -11.62
C THR A 521 -1.72 -13.81 -12.63
N THR A 522 -0.62 -13.47 -13.30
CA THR A 522 0.03 -14.38 -14.25
C THR A 522 0.50 -15.64 -13.55
N GLN A 523 1.15 -15.49 -12.40
CA GLN A 523 1.63 -16.59 -11.58
C GLN A 523 0.51 -17.46 -11.02
N GLY A 524 -0.52 -16.87 -10.42
CA GLY A 524 -1.67 -17.60 -9.86
C GLY A 524 -2.42 -18.39 -10.95
N SER A 525 -2.69 -17.76 -12.08
CA SER A 525 -3.38 -18.40 -13.19
C SER A 525 -2.55 -19.54 -13.84
N GLY A 526 -1.23 -19.38 -13.91
CA GLY A 526 -0.28 -20.42 -14.34
C GLY A 526 -0.23 -21.59 -13.37
N MET A 527 -0.22 -21.32 -12.06
CA MET A 527 -0.27 -22.33 -10.99
C MET A 527 -1.56 -23.16 -11.06
N LEU A 528 -2.73 -22.52 -11.18
CA LEU A 528 -4.01 -23.25 -11.31
C LEU A 528 -4.00 -24.17 -12.54
N ARG A 529 -3.44 -23.71 -13.67
CA ARG A 529 -3.30 -24.53 -14.89
C ARG A 529 -2.39 -25.74 -14.65
N ALA A 530 -1.20 -25.52 -14.08
CA ALA A 530 -0.23 -26.57 -13.81
C ALA A 530 -0.77 -27.61 -12.82
N PHE A 531 -1.27 -27.15 -11.67
CA PHE A 531 -1.70 -28.01 -10.58
C PHE A 531 -3.02 -28.74 -10.87
N SER A 532 -3.94 -28.15 -11.65
CA SER A 532 -5.14 -28.87 -12.12
C SER A 532 -4.84 -30.10 -12.98
N THR A 533 -3.66 -30.12 -13.60
CA THR A 533 -3.19 -31.21 -14.46
C THR A 533 -2.33 -32.19 -13.66
N ALA A 534 -1.45 -31.69 -12.79
CA ALA A 534 -0.56 -32.49 -11.97
C ALA A 534 -1.28 -33.30 -10.88
N PHE A 535 -2.41 -32.80 -10.37
CA PHE A 535 -3.14 -33.41 -9.24
C PHE A 535 -4.60 -33.71 -9.61
N PRO A 536 -4.90 -34.89 -10.16
CA PRO A 536 -6.25 -35.25 -10.61
C PRO A 536 -7.32 -35.18 -9.51
N HIS A 537 -6.97 -35.52 -8.27
CA HIS A 537 -7.88 -35.56 -7.13
C HIS A 537 -8.45 -34.19 -6.73
N ILE A 538 -7.70 -33.11 -6.91
CA ILE A 538 -8.16 -31.73 -6.65
C ILE A 538 -8.65 -31.02 -7.93
N SER A 539 -8.50 -31.65 -9.09
CA SER A 539 -8.77 -31.02 -10.40
C SER A 539 -10.18 -30.41 -10.54
N PRO A 540 -11.28 -31.02 -10.04
CA PRO A 540 -12.62 -30.42 -10.14
C PRO A 540 -12.71 -29.03 -9.51
N VAL A 541 -12.19 -28.86 -8.28
CA VAL A 541 -12.21 -27.59 -7.55
C VAL A 541 -11.27 -26.57 -8.21
N VAL A 542 -10.06 -27.00 -8.58
CA VAL A 542 -9.09 -26.12 -9.25
C VAL A 542 -9.62 -25.65 -10.63
N LYS A 543 -10.39 -26.47 -11.34
CA LYS A 543 -11.07 -26.08 -12.58
C LYS A 543 -12.20 -25.07 -12.33
N ALA A 544 -12.91 -25.17 -11.21
CA ALA A 544 -13.92 -24.18 -10.83
C ALA A 544 -13.28 -22.81 -10.51
N LEU A 545 -12.19 -22.81 -9.72
CA LEU A 545 -11.38 -21.61 -9.48
C LEU A 545 -10.88 -21.00 -10.80
N LYS A 546 -10.34 -21.84 -11.69
CA LYS A 546 -9.91 -21.40 -13.02
C LYS A 546 -11.05 -20.78 -13.82
N LYS A 547 -12.28 -21.30 -13.73
CA LYS A 547 -13.44 -20.74 -14.44
C LYS A 547 -13.84 -19.35 -13.91
N SER A 548 -13.69 -19.12 -12.60
CA SER A 548 -13.90 -17.80 -11.99
C SER A 548 -12.88 -16.76 -12.48
N VAL A 549 -11.61 -17.17 -12.56
CA VAL A 549 -10.49 -16.33 -13.04
C VAL A 549 -10.54 -16.09 -14.56
N PHE A 550 -10.86 -17.11 -15.34
CA PHE A 550 -10.86 -17.07 -16.80
C PHE A 550 -12.29 -17.02 -17.35
N LYS A 551 -12.86 -15.81 -17.45
CA LYS A 551 -14.08 -15.56 -18.25
C LYS A 551 -13.71 -14.98 -19.62
N VAL A 552 -14.63 -15.11 -20.59
CA VAL A 552 -14.43 -14.77 -22.02
C VAL A 552 -13.96 -13.32 -22.20
N HIS A 553 -14.39 -12.41 -21.34
CA HIS A 553 -13.85 -11.06 -21.22
C HIS A 553 -13.24 -10.84 -19.82
N PRO A 554 -12.01 -10.29 -19.70
CA PRO A 554 -11.38 -9.98 -18.42
C PRO A 554 -12.22 -9.07 -17.51
N SER A 555 -13.06 -8.24 -18.12
CA SER A 555 -14.00 -7.34 -17.45
C SER A 555 -15.11 -8.10 -16.69
N LEU A 556 -15.43 -9.31 -17.11
CA LEU A 556 -16.49 -10.14 -16.52
C LEU A 556 -15.97 -11.10 -15.43
N ALA A 557 -14.65 -11.19 -15.23
CA ALA A 557 -14.04 -12.07 -14.23
C ALA A 557 -14.48 -11.66 -12.81
N GLU A 558 -14.92 -12.63 -12.00
CA GLU A 558 -15.32 -12.40 -10.59
C GLU A 558 -14.11 -12.27 -9.66
N SER A 559 -12.96 -12.77 -10.12
CA SER A 559 -11.69 -12.81 -9.42
C SER A 559 -10.55 -12.73 -10.45
N ILE A 560 -9.41 -12.17 -10.06
CA ILE A 560 -8.24 -12.09 -10.94
C ILE A 560 -7.26 -13.25 -10.73
N GLY A 561 -7.37 -13.97 -9.61
CA GLY A 561 -6.55 -15.14 -9.30
C GLY A 561 -5.11 -14.77 -8.96
N HIS A 562 -4.92 -14.04 -7.85
CA HIS A 562 -3.61 -13.72 -7.33
C HIS A 562 -2.81 -14.97 -6.93
N ALA A 563 -1.48 -14.89 -7.02
CA ALA A 563 -0.60 -16.02 -6.72
C ALA A 563 -0.77 -16.57 -5.30
N SER A 564 -0.92 -15.70 -4.30
CA SER A 564 -1.05 -16.10 -2.89
C SER A 564 -2.38 -16.81 -2.59
N THR A 565 -3.50 -16.32 -3.10
CA THR A 565 -4.83 -16.94 -2.95
C THR A 565 -4.93 -18.23 -3.75
N CYS A 566 -4.41 -18.27 -4.98
CA CYS A 566 -4.38 -19.50 -5.78
C CYS A 566 -3.48 -20.58 -5.16
N PHE A 567 -2.29 -20.20 -4.70
CA PHE A 567 -1.36 -21.14 -4.06
C PHE A 567 -1.91 -21.64 -2.73
N GLY A 568 -2.47 -20.74 -1.91
CA GLY A 568 -3.15 -21.08 -0.66
C GLY A 568 -4.29 -22.07 -0.88
N ALA A 569 -5.15 -21.85 -1.88
CA ALA A 569 -6.23 -22.79 -2.22
C ALA A 569 -5.70 -24.19 -2.53
N VAL A 570 -4.65 -24.31 -3.35
CA VAL A 570 -4.04 -25.61 -3.69
C VAL A 570 -3.41 -26.27 -2.46
N CYS A 571 -2.70 -25.51 -1.62
CA CYS A 571 -2.15 -26.02 -0.38
C CYS A 571 -3.23 -26.53 0.59
N GLY A 572 -4.35 -25.83 0.71
CA GLY A 572 -5.49 -26.24 1.54
C GLY A 572 -6.14 -27.52 1.04
N LEU A 573 -6.34 -27.63 -0.28
CA LEU A 573 -6.86 -28.84 -0.93
C LEU A 573 -5.94 -30.06 -0.71
N LEU A 574 -4.62 -29.84 -0.77
CA LEU A 574 -3.61 -30.87 -0.50
C LEU A 574 -3.37 -31.12 0.99
N ASN A 575 -4.05 -30.44 1.90
CA ASN A 575 -3.88 -30.57 3.35
C ASN A 575 -2.43 -30.29 3.84
N ILE A 576 -1.74 -29.34 3.22
CA ILE A 576 -0.41 -28.87 3.67
C ILE A 576 -0.61 -27.95 4.87
N ASP A 577 0.22 -28.05 5.91
CA ASP A 577 0.15 -27.22 7.11
C ASP A 577 0.57 -25.76 6.89
N ASP A 578 0.10 -24.84 7.75
CA ASP A 578 0.30 -23.39 7.61
C ASP A 578 1.77 -22.98 7.61
N GLU A 579 2.61 -23.63 8.42
CA GLU A 579 4.04 -23.33 8.51
C GLU A 579 4.75 -23.70 7.21
N THR A 580 4.49 -24.89 6.68
CA THR A 580 5.03 -25.36 5.41
C THR A 580 4.56 -24.49 4.25
N CYS A 581 3.27 -24.13 4.21
CA CYS A 581 2.70 -23.20 3.23
C CYS A 581 3.44 -21.86 3.17
N CYS A 582 3.69 -21.24 4.33
CA CYS A 582 4.42 -19.98 4.42
C CYS A 582 5.85 -20.11 3.92
N LYS A 583 6.58 -21.15 4.36
CA LYS A 583 7.96 -21.39 3.95
C LYS A 583 8.06 -21.59 2.44
N MET A 584 7.17 -22.38 1.85
CA MET A 584 7.16 -22.66 0.42
C MET A 584 6.97 -21.37 -0.40
N PHE A 585 6.01 -20.53 -0.03
CA PHE A 585 5.71 -19.31 -0.78
C PHE A 585 6.79 -18.22 -0.64
N LEU A 586 7.36 -18.06 0.55
CA LEU A 586 8.49 -17.14 0.75
C LEU A 586 9.75 -17.65 0.03
N TYR A 587 9.99 -18.97 0.04
CA TYR A 587 11.10 -19.59 -0.67
C TYR A 587 10.99 -19.41 -2.18
N THR A 588 9.82 -19.63 -2.79
CA THR A 588 9.65 -19.43 -4.25
C THR A 588 9.92 -17.99 -4.65
N THR A 589 9.45 -17.02 -3.84
CA THR A 589 9.72 -15.59 -4.04
C THR A 589 11.23 -15.29 -3.99
N ALA A 590 11.93 -15.81 -2.97
CA ALA A 590 13.37 -15.63 -2.81
C ALA A 590 14.18 -16.29 -3.94
N ARG A 591 13.84 -17.55 -4.27
CA ARG A 591 14.46 -18.33 -5.33
C ARG A 591 14.36 -17.61 -6.67
N ASP A 592 13.20 -17.07 -7.01
CA ASP A 592 12.99 -16.36 -8.28
C ASP A 592 13.81 -15.07 -8.35
N MET A 593 13.96 -14.35 -7.23
CA MET A 593 14.85 -13.18 -7.15
C MET A 593 16.33 -13.54 -7.28
N VAL A 594 16.80 -14.60 -6.63
CA VAL A 594 18.20 -15.05 -6.75
C VAL A 594 18.49 -15.49 -8.19
N ASN A 595 17.57 -16.24 -8.81
CA ASN A 595 17.68 -16.63 -10.22
C ASN A 595 17.70 -15.40 -11.14
N ALA A 596 16.88 -14.38 -10.87
CA ALA A 596 16.92 -13.12 -11.59
C ALA A 596 18.27 -12.40 -11.42
N ALA A 597 18.83 -12.39 -10.21
CA ALA A 597 20.14 -11.79 -9.93
C ALA A 597 21.27 -12.46 -10.74
N VAL A 598 21.28 -13.79 -10.80
CA VAL A 598 22.25 -14.55 -11.61
C VAL A 598 22.09 -14.21 -13.10
N ARG A 599 20.85 -14.13 -13.60
CA ARG A 599 20.57 -13.79 -15.01
C ARG A 599 20.93 -12.35 -15.39
N MET A 600 20.86 -11.43 -14.44
CA MET A 600 21.34 -10.05 -14.59
C MET A 600 22.85 -9.91 -14.41
N ASN A 601 23.57 -11.02 -14.16
CA ASN A 601 25.00 -11.03 -13.88
C ASN A 601 25.40 -10.15 -12.68
N LEU A 602 24.51 -10.05 -11.68
CA LEU A 602 24.81 -9.40 -10.39
C LEU A 602 25.72 -10.26 -9.52
N ILE A 603 25.51 -11.58 -9.60
CA ILE A 603 26.22 -12.62 -8.84
C ILE A 603 26.41 -13.86 -9.72
N GLY A 604 27.42 -14.67 -9.42
CA GLY A 604 27.62 -15.96 -10.09
C GLY A 604 26.68 -17.07 -9.59
N PRO A 605 26.50 -18.19 -10.32
CA PRO A 605 25.64 -19.29 -9.90
C PRO A 605 26.01 -19.90 -8.54
N LEU A 606 27.31 -20.04 -8.24
CA LEU A 606 27.80 -20.56 -6.96
C LEU A 606 27.48 -19.60 -5.80
N GLU A 607 27.63 -18.30 -6.02
CA GLU A 607 27.24 -17.27 -5.06
C GLU A 607 25.73 -17.25 -4.85
N GLY A 608 24.94 -17.44 -5.92
CA GLY A 608 23.49 -17.59 -5.83
C GLY A 608 23.05 -18.77 -4.97
N GLY A 609 23.73 -19.92 -5.08
CA GLY A 609 23.49 -21.07 -4.19
C GLY A 609 23.76 -20.74 -2.72
N LYS A 610 24.86 -20.05 -2.42
CA LYS A 610 25.18 -19.58 -1.06
C LYS A 610 24.13 -18.60 -0.54
N LEU A 611 23.77 -17.60 -1.34
CA LEU A 611 22.78 -16.59 -0.99
C LEU A 611 21.39 -17.21 -0.73
N THR A 612 20.99 -18.19 -1.52
CA THR A 612 19.74 -18.93 -1.31
C THR A 612 19.72 -19.60 0.07
N ASN A 613 20.81 -20.24 0.48
CA ASN A 613 20.92 -20.86 1.81
C ASN A 613 20.79 -19.82 2.94
N GLU A 614 21.51 -18.69 2.82
CA GLU A 614 21.43 -17.60 3.80
C GLU A 614 20.00 -17.07 3.95
N VAL A 615 19.30 -16.85 2.82
CA VAL A 615 17.91 -16.38 2.82
C VAL A 615 16.95 -17.45 3.37
N CYS A 616 17.14 -18.73 3.06
CA CYS A 616 16.34 -19.82 3.62
C CYS A 616 16.42 -19.87 5.16
N ASN A 617 17.62 -19.72 5.73
CA ASN A 617 17.80 -19.70 7.19
C ASN A 617 17.06 -18.51 7.84
N ALA A 618 17.09 -17.36 7.17
CA ALA A 618 16.35 -16.17 7.60
C ALA A 618 14.83 -16.39 7.52
N ILE A 619 14.32 -17.01 6.44
CA ILE A 619 12.90 -17.37 6.28
C ILE A 619 12.44 -18.33 7.38
N ILE A 620 13.20 -19.38 7.68
CA ILE A 620 12.86 -20.35 8.74
C ILE A 620 12.70 -19.61 10.08
N THR A 621 13.67 -18.75 10.41
CA THR A 621 13.66 -17.96 11.64
C THR A 621 12.46 -17.03 11.70
N LEU A 622 12.15 -16.33 10.59
CA LEU A 622 10.98 -15.45 10.47
C LEU A 622 9.68 -16.20 10.70
N VAL A 623 9.48 -17.32 10.00
CA VAL A 623 8.24 -18.12 10.09
C VAL A 623 8.06 -18.65 11.52
N GLN A 624 9.11 -19.23 12.11
CA GLN A 624 9.02 -19.79 13.47
C GLN A 624 8.77 -18.72 14.53
N ARG A 625 9.49 -17.60 14.48
CA ARG A 625 9.43 -16.56 15.53
C ARG A 625 8.21 -15.67 15.41
N GLU A 626 7.74 -15.37 14.21
CA GLU A 626 6.78 -14.28 13.98
C GLU A 626 5.45 -14.75 13.38
N ILE A 627 5.40 -15.91 12.73
CA ILE A 627 4.16 -16.45 12.16
C ILE A 627 3.62 -17.56 13.05
N VAL A 628 4.43 -18.59 13.32
CA VAL A 628 4.01 -19.79 14.05
C VAL A 628 3.73 -19.52 15.52
N SER A 629 4.61 -18.76 16.18
CA SER A 629 4.44 -18.34 17.58
C SER A 629 3.07 -17.67 17.84
N ARG A 630 2.49 -17.04 16.82
CA ARG A 630 1.22 -16.32 16.92
C ARG A 630 0.01 -17.22 16.77
N PHE A 631 0.13 -18.38 16.11
CA PHE A 631 -0.92 -19.40 16.09
C PHE A 631 -1.10 -20.03 17.48
N SER A 632 0.00 -20.29 18.19
CA SER A 632 -0.03 -20.97 19.49
C SER A 632 -0.52 -20.10 20.65
N SER A 633 -0.45 -18.77 20.54
CA SER A 633 -0.90 -17.84 21.59
C SER A 633 -2.42 -17.69 21.70
N ASN A 634 -3.20 -18.11 20.69
CA ASN A 634 -4.66 -17.96 20.67
C ASN A 634 -5.44 -19.06 21.41
N GLU A 635 -4.82 -20.17 21.81
CA GLU A 635 -5.55 -21.31 22.41
C GLU A 635 -5.76 -21.21 23.93
N ASN A 636 -5.14 -20.25 24.63
CA ASN A 636 -5.09 -20.25 26.10
C ASN A 636 -5.76 -19.07 26.83
N THR A 637 -6.43 -18.15 26.16
CA THR A 637 -7.05 -16.98 26.82
C THR A 637 -8.55 -16.87 26.54
N ASN A 638 -9.37 -17.26 27.52
CA ASN A 638 -10.83 -17.09 27.55
C ASN A 638 -11.27 -15.62 27.81
N GLU A 639 -10.45 -14.62 27.48
CA GLU A 639 -10.81 -13.20 27.65
C GLU A 639 -10.90 -12.51 26.29
N SER A 640 -12.15 -12.27 25.88
CA SER A 640 -12.53 -11.44 24.75
C SER A 640 -12.31 -9.95 25.06
N LYS A 641 -11.11 -9.43 24.79
CA LYS A 641 -10.89 -8.00 24.51
C LYS A 641 -9.51 -7.78 23.90
N TYR A 642 -9.49 -7.33 22.64
CA TYR A 642 -8.35 -7.16 21.72
C TYR A 642 -7.93 -8.41 20.94
N ASP A 643 -8.85 -8.84 20.09
CA ASP A 643 -8.67 -9.84 19.06
C ASP A 643 -7.89 -9.22 17.88
N VAL A 644 -6.56 -9.15 17.98
CA VAL A 644 -5.67 -8.75 16.87
C VAL A 644 -4.88 -9.97 16.44
N SER A 645 -5.54 -10.88 15.72
CA SER A 645 -4.80 -11.87 14.95
C SER A 645 -4.05 -11.12 13.84
N VAL A 646 -2.73 -11.03 13.94
CA VAL A 646 -1.88 -10.33 12.93
C VAL A 646 -1.91 -11.02 11.55
N LEU A 647 -2.60 -12.15 11.46
CA LEU A 647 -2.77 -12.96 10.26
C LEU A 647 -4.17 -12.81 9.64
N ASP A 648 -5.03 -11.97 10.22
CA ASP A 648 -6.24 -11.52 9.54
C ASP A 648 -5.86 -10.58 8.38
N VAL A 649 -6.46 -10.85 7.22
CA VAL A 649 -6.29 -10.12 5.96
C VAL A 649 -6.58 -8.63 6.11
N GLN A 650 -7.36 -8.22 7.12
CA GLN A 650 -7.62 -6.81 7.43
C GLN A 650 -6.39 -6.04 7.93
N TYR A 651 -5.40 -6.75 8.49
CA TYR A 651 -4.14 -6.20 9.00
C TYR A 651 -2.98 -6.34 8.03
N ALA A 652 -3.20 -6.88 6.83
CA ALA A 652 -2.19 -6.92 5.79
C ALA A 652 -1.62 -5.52 5.53
N HIS A 653 -0.29 -5.41 5.54
CA HIS A 653 0.39 -4.12 5.48
C HIS A 653 1.79 -4.23 4.86
N GLN A 654 2.31 -3.11 4.39
CA GLN A 654 3.67 -2.97 3.87
C GLN A 654 4.61 -2.51 4.97
N VAL A 655 5.86 -2.96 4.92
CA VAL A 655 6.90 -2.55 5.87
C VAL A 655 8.06 -1.82 5.19
N CYS A 656 8.26 -2.05 3.89
CA CYS A 656 9.28 -1.38 3.07
C CYS A 656 8.60 -0.61 1.92
N PRO A 657 8.23 0.67 2.11
CA PRO A 657 7.49 1.45 1.11
C PRO A 657 8.21 1.59 -0.23
N LEU A 658 9.56 1.67 -0.22
CA LEU A 658 10.34 1.80 -1.45
C LEU A 658 10.17 0.62 -2.40
N VAL A 659 9.93 -0.59 -1.89
CA VAL A 659 9.74 -1.78 -2.75
C VAL A 659 8.56 -1.57 -3.68
N GLU A 660 7.45 -1.01 -3.20
CA GLU A 660 6.30 -0.80 -4.06
C GLU A 660 6.52 0.33 -5.08
N ILE A 661 7.19 1.40 -4.67
CA ILE A 661 7.56 2.48 -5.61
C ILE A 661 8.43 1.92 -6.74
N LEU A 662 9.38 1.04 -6.39
CA LEU A 662 10.24 0.34 -7.37
C LEU A 662 9.48 -0.67 -8.24
N SER A 663 8.46 -1.32 -7.69
CA SER A 663 7.57 -2.20 -8.45
C SER A 663 6.87 -1.43 -9.56
N ASN A 664 6.21 -0.31 -9.24
CA ASN A 664 5.54 0.51 -10.24
C ASN A 664 6.51 1.19 -11.21
N ALA A 665 7.71 1.55 -10.74
CA ALA A 665 8.73 2.14 -11.60
C ALA A 665 9.32 1.16 -12.63
N HIS A 666 9.07 -0.15 -12.52
CA HIS A 666 9.63 -1.14 -13.46
C HIS A 666 9.19 -0.90 -14.91
N ASP A 667 7.91 -0.60 -15.14
CA ASP A 667 7.40 -0.32 -16.50
C ASP A 667 8.01 0.97 -17.10
N ARG A 668 8.68 1.80 -16.29
CA ARG A 668 9.40 3.01 -16.73
C ARG A 668 10.82 2.73 -17.21
N LEU A 669 11.36 1.53 -16.98
CA LEU A 669 12.72 1.18 -17.40
C LEU A 669 12.80 1.16 -18.93
N TYR A 670 13.89 1.70 -19.47
CA TYR A 670 14.10 1.77 -20.92
C TYR A 670 14.38 0.39 -21.52
N THR A 671 15.26 -0.36 -20.87
CA THR A 671 15.60 -1.75 -21.20
C THR A 671 15.09 -2.66 -20.11
N ARG A 672 14.36 -3.71 -20.48
CA ARG A 672 13.78 -4.67 -19.52
C ARG A 672 14.08 -6.09 -19.97
N LEU A 673 14.59 -6.90 -19.05
CA LEU A 673 14.81 -8.33 -19.19
C LEU A 673 13.64 -9.14 -18.61
N PHE A 674 12.91 -8.56 -17.65
CA PHE A 674 11.79 -9.19 -16.96
C PHE A 674 10.47 -8.45 -17.24
N ASN A 675 9.36 -9.11 -16.97
CA ASN A 675 8.01 -8.53 -17.01
C ASN A 675 7.57 -7.99 -15.64
N SER A 676 8.56 -7.81 -14.74
CA SER A 676 8.59 -7.48 -13.30
C SER A 676 8.00 -8.48 -12.35
#